data_AF-A0A925XCB2-F1
#
_entry.id   AF-A0A925XCB2-F1
#
_cell.length_a   1.000
_cell.length_b   1.000
_cell.length_c   1.000
_cell.angle_alpha   90.00
_cell.angle_beta   90.00
_cell.angle_gamma   90.00
#
_symmetry.space_group_name_H-M   'P 1'
#
loop_
_entity.id
_entity.type
_entity.pdbx_description
1 polymer ?
#
loop_
_entity_poly.entity_id
_entity_poly.type
_entity_poly.pdbx_seq_one_letter_code
_entity_poly.pdbx_strand_id
1 'polypeptide(L)'
;MENNHFNPLKDFTSMCGLIFVACSSLFFFIAEWHIIPIQNNFGWFCMNYIFTGLYFLVMMIDNFKKHGRSLLKIRQEYVLLFLILGLFSAFALNRDINVFNKSEYWLEWYLSISTLSVLLYCFRQYLPDWLQYPVYFILGAGLLMYLYFSVYLLPLYLVGLVAFFVLGLSLHIFMPLGFLIQVIILARKSFLNQKVHFYSLLAGFVFPLLFGIYFIGNFVQIQQKIAVFKPQNAENFTAASGVIIPESRNLLPEWIQIAQQLPDNWLTEKVLKTDLVYMGGENIWGRQNFNLNFGEVRKHDPLLLLATVLSPKDALSLSEKTKILATVYDARHKTQERLWSGKDLITSNILTQVEIFPTYRLAYTEKTLQIENTYKNGWQQEAIYTFFLPEGGVVTLLSLWINGKEEKAMLTTKAKADTAYKTIVGVESRDPSVIHWQEGNTVSVRVFPCTPQEKRKFKIGITSPLRKKKNQLVYENIYFQGPDASSASDSAFVYFKEGSKNLILPEGFEKQKEKYFSAGKFRPYWEIYAEATALSDKSFSFGGKSYHIKDYKPDYQHVETEAIYLDINAAWTEAELEKVWEVGNNKSLYVFDEKIIKLTETNRKEIFNKLYNSKFSLFPFYEISEPDKALVISKSSGISPQSDDLKGSLFAERLYEFLPKHQPIRLFNLGNELSPYLKTLKELRVFQYEATDILTLAERLKTGKFIRNPENEQVVFLESANVLLSEIPATLTDNKNVLDHLLRLFAYNDVLKKIGKNYFTDNFVTDSLIAEAEKAYVVTPVSSLLVLETQQDYERFDIKKSKDSLQNASINSSGAVPEPHEWALIVITVLVMSYYVYRQNFSK
;
A
#
# COMPACT_ATOMS: atom_id res chain seq x y z
N MET A 1 -0.71 -65.80 -22.03
CA MET A 1 0.51 -64.98 -21.78
C MET A 1 0.09 -63.82 -20.91
N GLU A 2 0.37 -63.90 -19.61
CA GLU A 2 0.06 -62.82 -18.67
C GLU A 2 0.80 -61.55 -19.10
N ASN A 3 0.04 -60.49 -19.42
CA ASN A 3 0.59 -59.15 -19.56
C ASN A 3 1.15 -58.74 -18.20
N ASN A 4 2.46 -58.91 -18.00
CA ASN A 4 3.17 -58.34 -16.85
C ASN A 4 3.15 -56.81 -16.99
N HIS A 5 2.06 -56.20 -16.52
CA HIS A 5 1.91 -54.76 -16.39
C HIS A 5 3.03 -54.20 -15.49
N PHE A 6 3.64 -53.10 -15.93
CA PHE A 6 4.75 -52.50 -15.22
C PHE A 6 4.25 -51.87 -13.91
N ASN A 7 4.76 -52.37 -12.78
CA ASN A 7 4.41 -51.85 -11.47
C ASN A 7 5.55 -50.98 -10.91
N PRO A 8 5.39 -49.64 -10.83
CA PRO A 8 6.42 -48.77 -10.28
C PRO A 8 6.72 -49.05 -8.79
N LEU A 9 5.79 -49.70 -8.07
CA LEU A 9 5.98 -50.12 -6.67
C LEU A 9 6.69 -51.48 -6.52
N LYS A 10 6.94 -52.19 -7.61
CA LYS A 10 7.71 -53.46 -7.57
C LYS A 10 9.06 -53.35 -8.29
N ASP A 11 9.24 -52.32 -9.11
CA ASP A 11 10.50 -52.02 -9.77
C ASP A 11 11.41 -51.20 -8.84
N PHE A 12 12.61 -51.72 -8.55
CA PHE A 12 13.56 -51.10 -7.62
C PHE A 12 13.91 -49.66 -8.00
N THR A 13 14.23 -49.41 -9.28
CA THR A 13 14.61 -48.09 -9.78
C THR A 13 13.46 -47.08 -9.62
N SER A 14 12.23 -47.47 -9.96
CA SER A 14 11.06 -46.61 -9.73
C SER A 14 10.76 -46.36 -8.25
N MET A 15 10.84 -47.39 -7.40
CA MET A 15 10.60 -47.25 -5.95
C MET A 15 11.61 -46.29 -5.31
N CYS A 16 12.90 -46.42 -5.63
CA CYS A 16 13.92 -45.47 -5.17
C CYS A 16 13.59 -44.03 -5.59
N GLY A 17 13.16 -43.84 -6.84
CA GLY A 17 12.77 -42.52 -7.35
C GLY A 17 11.59 -41.93 -6.61
N LEU A 18 10.55 -42.73 -6.34
CA LEU A 18 9.36 -42.29 -5.59
C LEU A 18 9.71 -41.89 -4.15
N ILE A 19 10.54 -42.68 -3.46
CA ILE A 19 11.01 -42.36 -2.11
C ILE A 19 11.80 -41.05 -2.12
N PHE A 20 12.73 -40.90 -3.06
CA PHE A 20 13.51 -39.68 -3.18
C PHE A 20 12.67 -38.46 -3.54
N VAL A 21 11.64 -38.59 -4.40
CA VAL A 21 10.70 -37.49 -4.70
C VAL A 21 9.93 -37.08 -3.44
N ALA A 22 9.46 -38.05 -2.64
CA ALA A 22 8.79 -37.77 -1.38
C ALA A 22 9.72 -37.06 -0.38
N CYS A 23 10.96 -37.52 -0.22
CA CYS A 23 11.93 -36.86 0.65
C CYS A 23 12.32 -35.47 0.14
N SER A 24 12.64 -35.34 -1.15
CA SER A 24 13.06 -34.09 -1.79
C SER A 24 11.97 -33.03 -1.68
N SER A 25 10.71 -33.39 -2.00
CA SER A 25 9.58 -32.47 -1.86
C SER A 25 9.35 -32.02 -0.41
N LEU A 26 9.45 -32.94 0.57
CA LEU A 26 9.34 -32.60 1.98
C LEU A 26 10.41 -31.57 2.39
N PHE A 27 11.67 -31.79 2.02
CA PHE A 27 12.75 -30.83 2.29
C PHE A 27 12.55 -29.49 1.60
N PHE A 28 12.09 -29.50 0.35
CA PHE A 28 11.78 -28.29 -0.40
C PHE A 28 10.70 -27.44 0.29
N PHE A 29 9.61 -28.06 0.74
CA PHE A 29 8.47 -27.36 1.37
C PHE A 29 8.73 -26.95 2.82
N ILE A 30 9.50 -27.73 3.60
CA ILE A 30 9.96 -27.30 4.93
C ILE A 30 10.73 -25.98 4.82
N ALA A 31 11.61 -25.88 3.82
CA ALA A 31 12.35 -24.66 3.55
C ALA A 31 11.44 -23.53 2.99
N GLU A 32 10.52 -23.83 2.07
CA GLU A 32 9.62 -22.80 1.51
C GLU A 32 8.72 -22.16 2.58
N TRP A 33 8.12 -22.99 3.44
CA TRP A 33 7.16 -22.54 4.44
C TRP A 33 7.80 -22.11 5.76
N HIS A 34 9.14 -22.04 5.83
CA HIS A 34 9.88 -21.58 7.00
C HIS A 34 9.47 -22.32 8.29
N ILE A 35 9.09 -23.60 8.17
CA ILE A 35 8.65 -24.44 9.31
C ILE A 35 9.76 -24.55 10.36
N ILE A 36 11.00 -24.61 9.88
CA ILE A 36 12.21 -24.57 10.71
C ILE A 36 12.93 -23.26 10.39
N PRO A 37 13.40 -22.49 11.38
CA PRO A 37 14.17 -21.28 11.16
C PRO A 37 15.34 -21.56 10.21
N ILE A 38 15.27 -21.00 9.00
CA ILE A 38 16.21 -21.32 7.94
C ILE A 38 17.55 -20.66 8.28
N GLN A 39 18.52 -21.41 8.81
CA GLN A 39 19.85 -20.84 9.03
C GLN A 39 20.69 -20.78 7.74
N ASN A 40 20.39 -21.63 6.74
CA ASN A 40 21.18 -21.73 5.51
C ASN A 40 20.34 -22.26 4.31
N ASN A 41 20.02 -21.40 3.34
CA ASN A 41 19.30 -21.78 2.11
C ASN A 41 20.09 -22.78 1.26
N PHE A 42 21.40 -22.59 1.18
CA PHE A 42 22.30 -23.44 0.38
C PHE A 42 22.31 -24.89 0.89
N GLY A 43 22.19 -25.11 2.20
CA GLY A 43 22.09 -26.45 2.78
C GLY A 43 20.84 -27.22 2.31
N TRP A 44 19.69 -26.54 2.21
CA TRP A 44 18.47 -27.13 1.67
C TRP A 44 18.59 -27.45 0.19
N PHE A 45 19.23 -26.58 -0.58
CA PHE A 45 19.59 -26.86 -1.98
C PHE A 45 20.47 -28.13 -2.07
N CYS A 46 21.55 -28.22 -1.30
CA CYS A 46 22.44 -29.38 -1.31
C CYS A 46 21.71 -30.69 -1.05
N MET A 47 20.71 -30.69 -0.15
CA MET A 47 19.93 -31.89 0.15
C MET A 47 19.10 -32.36 -1.06
N ASN A 48 18.38 -31.44 -1.72
CA ASN A 48 17.62 -31.73 -2.94
C ASN A 48 18.55 -32.19 -4.08
N TYR A 49 19.73 -31.56 -4.17
CA TYR A 49 20.74 -31.87 -5.17
C TYR A 49 21.32 -33.29 -4.99
N ILE A 50 21.57 -33.71 -3.74
CA ILE A 50 22.04 -35.06 -3.42
C ILE A 50 21.02 -36.10 -3.85
N PHE A 51 19.73 -35.93 -3.54
CA PHE A 51 18.68 -36.88 -3.98
C PHE A 51 18.62 -36.99 -5.51
N THR A 52 18.73 -35.86 -6.21
CA THR A 52 18.76 -35.81 -7.67
C THR A 52 19.96 -36.56 -8.24
N GLY A 53 21.15 -36.32 -7.70
CA GLY A 53 22.39 -36.98 -8.12
C GLY A 53 22.41 -38.47 -7.82
N LEU A 54 21.98 -38.88 -6.61
CA LEU A 54 21.87 -40.29 -6.24
C LEU A 54 20.89 -41.03 -7.14
N TYR A 55 19.74 -40.43 -7.44
CA TYR A 55 18.77 -41.04 -8.34
C TYR A 55 19.31 -41.20 -9.75
N PHE A 56 20.00 -40.16 -10.26
CA PHE A 56 20.67 -40.22 -11.55
C PHE A 56 21.64 -41.40 -11.63
N LEU A 57 22.45 -41.62 -10.58
CA LEU A 57 23.36 -42.77 -10.51
C LEU A 57 22.59 -44.10 -10.51
N VAL A 58 21.53 -44.23 -9.72
CA VAL A 58 20.70 -45.45 -9.68
C VAL A 58 20.12 -45.76 -11.07
N MET A 59 19.54 -44.76 -11.74
CA MET A 59 19.00 -44.88 -13.09
C MET A 59 20.07 -45.29 -14.11
N MET A 60 21.26 -44.68 -14.03
CA MET A 60 22.36 -44.96 -14.96
C MET A 60 22.96 -46.36 -14.74
N ILE A 61 23.11 -46.80 -13.49
CA ILE A 61 23.59 -48.15 -13.14
C ILE A 61 22.60 -49.21 -13.64
N ASP A 62 21.30 -49.00 -13.41
CA ASP A 62 20.26 -49.92 -13.88
C ASP A 62 20.21 -50.00 -15.41
N ASN A 63 20.30 -48.86 -16.10
CA ASN A 63 20.38 -48.82 -17.56
C ASN A 63 21.65 -49.51 -18.08
N PHE A 64 22.80 -49.29 -17.45
CA PHE A 64 24.05 -49.93 -17.85
C PHE A 64 23.97 -51.45 -17.74
N LYS A 65 23.39 -51.97 -16.65
CA LYS A 65 23.15 -53.41 -16.44
C LYS A 65 22.21 -54.02 -17.48
N LYS A 66 21.14 -53.31 -17.86
CA LYS A 66 20.09 -53.84 -18.75
C LYS A 66 20.40 -53.62 -20.25
N HIS A 67 21.01 -52.50 -20.59
CA HIS A 67 21.07 -51.97 -21.96
C HIS A 67 22.43 -51.37 -22.35
N GLY A 68 23.47 -51.52 -21.51
CA GLY A 68 24.81 -50.99 -21.76
C GLY A 68 24.84 -49.46 -21.81
N ARG A 69 25.61 -48.88 -22.74
CA ARG A 69 25.77 -47.41 -22.85
C ARG A 69 24.62 -46.70 -23.57
N SER A 70 23.58 -47.41 -23.98
CA SER A 70 22.47 -46.83 -24.76
C SER A 70 21.53 -46.01 -23.86
N LEU A 71 21.58 -44.68 -23.96
CA LEU A 71 20.68 -43.78 -23.22
C LEU A 71 19.25 -43.75 -23.78
N LEU A 72 19.06 -44.11 -25.05
CA LEU A 72 17.73 -44.14 -25.71
C LEU A 72 16.80 -45.25 -25.22
N LYS A 73 17.34 -46.20 -24.44
CA LYS A 73 16.60 -47.37 -23.91
C LYS A 73 16.16 -47.22 -22.45
N ILE A 74 16.47 -46.08 -21.83
CA ILE A 74 16.02 -45.80 -20.46
C ILE A 74 14.49 -45.72 -20.45
N ARG A 75 13.86 -46.36 -19.46
CA ARG A 75 12.40 -46.29 -19.29
C ARG A 75 11.97 -44.85 -19.04
N GLN A 76 10.88 -44.46 -19.69
CA GLN A 76 10.37 -43.09 -19.61
C GLN A 76 10.03 -42.70 -18.16
N GLU A 77 9.48 -43.62 -17.37
CA GLU A 77 9.16 -43.41 -15.96
C GLU A 77 10.40 -43.04 -15.13
N TYR A 78 11.57 -43.61 -15.44
CA TYR A 78 12.82 -43.27 -14.74
C TYR A 78 13.24 -41.85 -15.08
N VAL A 79 13.15 -41.46 -16.36
CA VAL A 79 13.47 -40.10 -16.79
C VAL A 79 12.51 -39.08 -16.15
N LEU A 80 11.21 -39.38 -16.09
CA LEU A 80 10.23 -38.48 -15.48
C LEU A 80 10.47 -38.26 -13.98
N LEU A 81 10.79 -39.31 -13.22
CA LEU A 81 11.14 -39.19 -11.80
C LEU A 81 12.44 -38.39 -11.60
N PHE A 82 13.43 -38.56 -12.48
CA PHE A 82 14.66 -37.75 -12.46
C PHE A 82 14.37 -36.27 -12.73
N LEU A 83 13.51 -35.97 -13.70
CA LEU A 83 13.13 -34.59 -14.02
C LEU A 83 12.36 -33.92 -12.86
N ILE A 84 11.48 -34.65 -12.17
CA ILE A 84 10.79 -34.14 -10.97
C ILE A 84 11.80 -33.78 -9.87
N LEU A 85 12.76 -34.67 -9.58
CA LEU A 85 13.83 -34.39 -8.61
C LEU A 85 14.67 -33.18 -9.02
N GLY A 86 15.08 -33.13 -10.29
CA GLY A 86 15.83 -32.03 -10.85
C GLY A 86 15.08 -30.70 -10.79
N LEU A 87 13.74 -30.71 -10.91
CA LEU A 87 12.91 -29.51 -10.76
C LEU A 87 12.95 -28.96 -9.33
N PHE A 88 12.75 -29.81 -8.31
CA PHE A 88 12.87 -29.41 -6.90
C PHE A 88 14.26 -28.85 -6.59
N SER A 89 15.30 -29.52 -7.08
CA SER A 89 16.68 -29.07 -6.93
C SER A 89 16.94 -27.74 -7.65
N ALA A 90 16.39 -27.53 -8.84
CA ALA A 90 16.52 -26.28 -9.61
C ALA A 90 15.86 -25.10 -8.89
N PHE A 91 14.63 -25.26 -8.40
CA PHE A 91 13.94 -24.21 -7.66
C PHE A 91 14.55 -23.97 -6.28
N ALA A 92 15.14 -24.98 -5.64
CA ALA A 92 15.91 -24.80 -4.42
C ALA A 92 17.16 -23.94 -4.68
N LEU A 93 17.90 -24.22 -5.77
CA LEU A 93 19.05 -23.42 -6.20
C LEU A 93 18.66 -21.99 -6.55
N ASN A 94 17.48 -21.79 -7.15
CA ASN A 94 16.98 -20.48 -7.55
C ASN A 94 16.80 -19.51 -6.37
N ARG A 95 16.74 -20.00 -5.13
CA ARG A 95 16.69 -19.19 -3.90
C ARG A 95 18.03 -18.51 -3.58
N ASP A 96 19.13 -19.10 -4.02
CA ASP A 96 20.50 -18.58 -3.82
C ASP A 96 21.04 -17.91 -5.09
N ILE A 97 20.76 -18.49 -6.26
CA ILE A 97 21.15 -17.97 -7.57
C ILE A 97 19.88 -17.65 -8.36
N ASN A 98 19.45 -16.39 -8.31
CA ASN A 98 18.21 -15.94 -8.94
C ASN A 98 18.31 -15.99 -10.48
N VAL A 99 17.77 -17.06 -11.07
CA VAL A 99 17.52 -17.20 -12.52
C VAL A 99 16.10 -16.74 -12.85
N PHE A 100 15.15 -17.09 -11.99
CA PHE A 100 13.76 -16.64 -12.01
C PHE A 100 13.47 -15.77 -10.79
N ASN A 101 12.92 -14.58 -11.02
CA ASN A 101 12.27 -13.82 -9.95
C ASN A 101 11.14 -14.66 -9.32
N LYS A 102 10.66 -14.26 -8.14
CA LYS A 102 9.60 -14.97 -7.42
C LYS A 102 8.41 -15.24 -8.36
N SER A 103 7.98 -16.48 -8.46
CA SER A 103 6.87 -16.84 -9.35
C SER A 103 5.57 -16.21 -8.86
N GLU A 104 4.67 -15.86 -9.79
CA GLU A 104 3.31 -15.53 -9.40
C GLU A 104 2.57 -16.75 -8.85
N TYR A 105 1.64 -16.55 -7.92
CA TYR A 105 0.98 -17.66 -7.22
C TYR A 105 0.28 -18.63 -8.17
N TRP A 106 -0.33 -18.13 -9.26
CA TRP A 106 -0.96 -18.97 -10.27
C TRP A 106 0.06 -19.89 -10.96
N LEU A 107 1.27 -19.41 -11.18
CA LEU A 107 2.35 -20.16 -11.81
C LEU A 107 2.90 -21.24 -10.85
N GLU A 108 3.01 -20.93 -9.56
CA GLU A 108 3.38 -21.90 -8.53
C GLU A 108 2.39 -23.07 -8.47
N TRP A 109 1.08 -22.77 -8.47
CA TRP A 109 0.03 -23.79 -8.56
C TRP A 109 0.10 -24.56 -9.87
N TYR A 110 0.31 -23.88 -10.99
CA TYR A 110 0.38 -24.51 -12.29
C TYR A 110 1.57 -25.48 -12.42
N LEU A 111 2.74 -25.06 -11.94
CA LEU A 111 3.93 -25.90 -11.81
C LEU A 111 3.68 -27.12 -10.93
N SER A 112 3.06 -26.92 -9.76
CA SER A 112 2.80 -27.99 -8.80
C SER A 112 1.82 -29.03 -9.36
N ILE A 113 0.72 -28.58 -9.97
CA ILE A 113 -0.30 -29.44 -10.59
C ILE A 113 0.30 -30.18 -11.80
N SER A 114 1.11 -29.51 -12.63
CA SER A 114 1.80 -30.15 -13.75
C SER A 114 2.83 -31.18 -13.29
N THR A 115 3.56 -30.91 -12.22
CA THR A 115 4.53 -31.86 -11.65
C THR A 115 3.81 -33.08 -11.08
N LEU A 116 2.70 -32.87 -10.37
CA LEU A 116 1.87 -33.95 -9.84
C LEU A 116 1.27 -34.81 -10.96
N SER A 117 0.84 -34.23 -12.09
CA SER A 117 0.31 -35.02 -13.21
C SER A 117 1.39 -35.89 -13.87
N VAL A 118 2.64 -35.42 -13.94
CA VAL A 118 3.78 -36.24 -14.38
C VAL A 118 4.02 -37.41 -13.41
N LEU A 119 3.91 -37.18 -12.10
CA LEU A 119 4.02 -38.24 -11.11
C LEU A 119 2.89 -39.27 -11.26
N LEU A 120 1.64 -38.82 -11.39
CA LEU A 120 0.48 -39.69 -11.58
C LEU A 120 0.57 -40.51 -12.88
N TYR A 121 1.15 -39.95 -13.94
CA TYR A 121 1.40 -40.67 -15.19
C TYR A 121 2.31 -41.90 -15.01
N CYS A 122 3.23 -41.87 -14.04
CA CYS A 122 4.07 -43.04 -13.70
C CYS A 122 3.21 -44.22 -13.20
N PHE A 123 2.01 -43.95 -12.69
CA PHE A 123 1.04 -44.93 -12.20
C PHE A 123 -0.13 -45.17 -13.17
N ARG A 124 -0.08 -44.67 -14.41
CA ARG A 124 -1.22 -44.68 -15.35
C ARG A 124 -1.93 -46.03 -15.51
N GLN A 125 -1.20 -47.15 -15.45
CA GLN A 125 -1.76 -48.49 -15.60
C GLN A 125 -2.65 -48.91 -14.41
N TYR A 126 -2.54 -48.21 -13.29
CA TYR A 126 -3.31 -48.41 -12.06
C TYR A 126 -4.37 -47.33 -11.84
N LEU A 127 -4.37 -46.26 -12.66
CA LEU A 127 -5.38 -45.23 -12.58
C LEU A 127 -6.66 -45.69 -13.28
N PRO A 128 -7.85 -45.48 -12.69
CA PRO A 128 -9.10 -45.75 -13.38
C PRO A 128 -9.21 -44.86 -14.63
N ASP A 129 -9.86 -45.35 -15.68
CA ASP A 129 -9.88 -44.69 -17.00
C ASP A 129 -10.35 -43.22 -16.90
N TRP A 130 -11.35 -42.94 -16.07
CA TRP A 130 -11.87 -41.59 -15.87
C TRP A 130 -10.81 -40.61 -15.33
N LEU A 131 -9.84 -41.09 -14.55
CA LEU A 131 -8.77 -40.29 -13.96
C LEU A 131 -7.56 -40.15 -14.89
N GLN A 132 -7.42 -41.03 -15.88
CA GLN A 132 -6.37 -40.89 -16.89
C GLN A 132 -6.61 -39.67 -17.79
N TYR A 133 -7.86 -39.39 -18.20
CA TYR A 133 -8.17 -38.21 -19.02
C TYR A 133 -7.69 -36.88 -18.40
N PRO A 134 -8.07 -36.51 -17.17
CA PRO A 134 -7.57 -35.27 -16.57
C PRO A 134 -6.04 -35.26 -16.41
N VAL A 135 -5.39 -36.40 -16.18
CA VAL A 135 -3.91 -36.47 -16.16
C VAL A 135 -3.31 -36.10 -17.52
N TYR A 136 -3.81 -36.69 -18.61
CA TYR A 136 -3.34 -36.35 -19.96
C TYR A 136 -3.64 -34.91 -20.34
N PHE A 137 -4.81 -34.38 -19.95
CA PHE A 137 -5.16 -32.97 -20.13
C PHE A 137 -4.16 -32.04 -19.43
N ILE A 138 -3.85 -32.29 -18.15
CA ILE A 138 -2.90 -31.45 -17.39
C ILE A 138 -1.49 -31.56 -17.97
N LEU A 139 -1.06 -32.73 -18.45
CA LEU A 139 0.22 -32.90 -19.14
C LEU A 139 0.28 -32.06 -20.43
N GLY A 140 -0.82 -32.05 -21.19
CA GLY A 140 -0.98 -31.20 -22.37
C GLY A 140 -0.88 -29.72 -22.04
N ALA A 141 -1.54 -29.27 -20.97
CA ALA A 141 -1.43 -27.89 -20.50
C ALA A 141 0.02 -27.56 -20.14
N GLY A 142 0.65 -28.40 -19.30
CA GLY A 142 2.04 -28.24 -18.88
C GLY A 142 3.05 -28.14 -20.02
N LEU A 143 2.77 -28.75 -21.17
CA LEU A 143 3.63 -28.66 -22.37
C LEU A 143 3.94 -27.21 -22.77
N LEU A 144 2.94 -26.32 -22.74
CA LEU A 144 3.14 -24.91 -23.09
C LEU A 144 4.02 -24.18 -22.07
N MET A 145 3.87 -24.52 -20.78
CA MET A 145 4.69 -23.96 -19.70
C MET A 145 6.15 -24.42 -19.79
N TYR A 146 6.39 -25.72 -20.02
CA TYR A 146 7.74 -26.24 -20.22
C TYR A 146 8.38 -25.67 -21.48
N LEU A 147 7.62 -25.46 -22.55
CA LEU A 147 8.09 -24.76 -23.75
C LEU A 147 8.53 -23.34 -23.40
N TYR A 148 7.70 -22.57 -22.70
CA TYR A 148 8.04 -21.22 -22.26
C TYR A 148 9.33 -21.18 -21.44
N PHE A 149 9.46 -22.00 -20.39
CA PHE A 149 10.68 -22.03 -19.57
C PHE A 149 11.90 -22.45 -20.39
N SER A 150 11.71 -23.37 -21.34
CA SER A 150 12.80 -23.83 -22.21
C SER A 150 13.31 -22.72 -23.13
N VAL A 151 12.42 -21.85 -23.62
CA VAL A 151 12.78 -20.69 -24.45
C VAL A 151 13.39 -19.59 -23.57
N TYR A 152 12.84 -19.34 -22.40
CA TYR A 152 13.37 -18.34 -21.47
C TYR A 152 14.83 -18.62 -21.09
N LEU A 153 15.18 -19.90 -20.85
CA LEU A 153 16.53 -20.32 -20.47
C LEU A 153 17.51 -20.49 -21.65
N LEU A 154 17.07 -20.26 -22.89
CA LEU A 154 17.87 -20.49 -24.10
C LEU A 154 19.29 -19.86 -24.06
N PRO A 155 19.50 -18.62 -23.59
CA PRO A 155 20.84 -18.04 -23.56
C PRO A 155 21.79 -18.75 -22.58
N LEU A 156 21.25 -19.40 -21.56
CA LEU A 156 22.03 -20.10 -20.55
C LEU A 156 22.48 -21.48 -21.02
N TYR A 157 21.88 -22.06 -22.07
CA TYR A 157 22.21 -23.43 -22.50
C TYR A 157 23.66 -23.60 -22.95
N LEU A 158 24.21 -22.66 -23.73
CA LEU A 158 25.61 -22.75 -24.15
C LEU A 158 26.56 -22.68 -22.96
N VAL A 159 26.31 -21.72 -22.05
CA VAL A 159 27.08 -21.57 -20.82
C VAL A 159 26.96 -22.82 -19.96
N GLY A 160 25.75 -23.38 -19.85
CA GLY A 160 25.50 -24.57 -19.06
C GLY A 160 26.15 -25.83 -19.61
N LEU A 161 26.23 -25.99 -20.94
CA LEU A 161 26.95 -27.09 -21.57
C LEU A 161 28.45 -27.04 -21.25
N VAL A 162 29.06 -25.85 -21.30
CA VAL A 162 30.49 -25.67 -20.97
C VAL A 162 30.73 -25.85 -19.47
N ALA A 163 29.85 -25.31 -18.63
CA ALA A 163 29.96 -25.37 -17.17
C ALA A 163 29.59 -26.74 -16.57
N PHE A 164 29.11 -27.70 -17.37
CA PHE A 164 28.67 -29.02 -16.89
C PHE A 164 29.74 -29.77 -16.09
N PHE A 165 31.02 -29.58 -16.43
CA PHE A 165 32.14 -30.20 -15.72
C PHE A 165 32.35 -29.66 -14.30
N VAL A 166 31.70 -28.54 -13.92
CA VAL A 166 31.71 -27.97 -12.57
C VAL A 166 30.55 -28.57 -11.77
N LEU A 167 30.75 -29.79 -11.28
CA LEU A 167 29.84 -30.49 -10.37
C LEU A 167 28.42 -30.70 -10.92
N GLY A 168 28.17 -30.64 -12.24
CA GLY A 168 26.84 -30.90 -12.83
C GLY A 168 25.74 -29.91 -12.44
N LEU A 169 26.05 -28.80 -11.75
CA LEU A 169 25.09 -27.79 -11.31
C LEU A 169 24.38 -27.11 -12.48
N SER A 170 25.07 -26.96 -13.61
CA SER A 170 24.49 -26.36 -14.80
C SER A 170 23.40 -27.20 -15.46
N LEU A 171 23.24 -28.48 -15.11
CA LEU A 171 22.18 -29.32 -15.70
C LEU A 171 20.76 -28.87 -15.33
N HIS A 172 20.59 -28.13 -14.23
CA HIS A 172 19.28 -27.67 -13.77
C HIS A 172 18.53 -26.83 -14.82
N ILE A 173 19.25 -26.04 -15.62
CA ILE A 173 18.63 -25.20 -16.66
C ILE A 173 17.97 -26.04 -17.77
N PHE A 174 18.38 -27.31 -17.95
CA PHE A 174 17.83 -28.20 -18.97
C PHE A 174 16.59 -28.99 -18.49
N MET A 175 16.21 -28.89 -17.21
CA MET A 175 15.07 -29.64 -16.67
C MET A 175 13.75 -29.33 -17.40
N PRO A 176 13.40 -28.06 -17.69
CA PRO A 176 12.19 -27.75 -18.46
C PRO A 176 12.22 -28.35 -19.87
N LEU A 177 13.38 -28.31 -20.55
CA LEU A 177 13.56 -28.90 -21.87
C LEU A 177 13.39 -30.42 -21.83
N GLY A 178 13.87 -31.06 -20.78
CA GLY A 178 13.65 -32.49 -20.52
C GLY A 178 12.16 -32.82 -20.42
N PHE A 179 11.40 -32.07 -19.61
CA PHE A 179 9.95 -32.26 -19.51
C PHE A 179 9.25 -32.05 -20.86
N LEU A 180 9.60 -30.99 -21.58
CA LEU A 180 9.05 -30.71 -22.91
C LEU A 180 9.22 -31.91 -23.85
N ILE A 181 10.44 -32.44 -23.95
CA ILE A 181 10.75 -33.60 -24.80
C ILE A 181 9.96 -34.83 -24.35
N GLN A 182 9.89 -35.12 -23.05
CA GLN A 182 9.18 -36.31 -22.55
C GLN A 182 7.67 -36.24 -22.79
N VAL A 183 7.05 -35.07 -22.65
CA VAL A 183 5.62 -34.88 -22.95
C VAL A 183 5.36 -34.95 -24.46
N ILE A 184 6.27 -34.47 -25.32
CA ILE A 184 6.16 -34.66 -26.79
C ILE A 184 6.25 -36.14 -27.17
N ILE A 185 7.21 -36.88 -26.59
CA ILE A 185 7.33 -38.33 -26.80
C ILE A 185 6.04 -39.03 -26.35
N LEU A 186 5.46 -38.61 -25.22
CA LEU A 186 4.19 -39.12 -24.74
C LEU A 186 3.05 -38.84 -25.74
N ALA A 187 2.90 -37.60 -26.19
CA ALA A 187 1.88 -37.21 -27.16
C ALA A 187 1.97 -38.05 -28.44
N ARG A 188 3.19 -38.29 -28.95
CA ARG A 188 3.42 -39.16 -30.11
C ARG A 188 2.98 -40.61 -29.84
N LYS A 189 3.31 -41.17 -28.68
CA LYS A 189 2.89 -42.53 -28.29
C LYS A 189 1.37 -42.63 -28.17
N SER A 190 0.72 -41.66 -27.55
CA SER A 190 -0.74 -41.62 -27.41
C SER A 190 -1.43 -41.48 -28.76
N PHE A 191 -0.90 -40.67 -29.68
CA PHE A 191 -1.45 -40.55 -31.03
C PHE A 191 -1.45 -41.88 -31.80
N LEU A 192 -0.37 -42.65 -31.68
CA LEU A 192 -0.20 -43.93 -32.37
C LEU A 192 -1.03 -45.06 -31.74
N ASN A 193 -1.10 -45.11 -30.41
CA ASN A 193 -1.64 -46.28 -29.70
C ASN A 193 -3.03 -46.06 -29.09
N GLN A 194 -3.37 -44.83 -28.65
CA GLN A 194 -4.57 -44.53 -27.86
C GLN A 194 -5.08 -43.09 -28.11
N LYS A 195 -5.79 -42.89 -29.23
CA LYS A 195 -6.20 -41.56 -29.71
C LYS A 195 -6.99 -40.72 -28.69
N VAL A 196 -7.78 -41.34 -27.82
CA VAL A 196 -8.57 -40.61 -26.82
C VAL A 196 -7.69 -39.85 -25.83
N HIS A 197 -6.60 -40.46 -25.36
CA HIS A 197 -5.63 -39.77 -24.49
C HIS A 197 -4.87 -38.66 -25.24
N PHE A 198 -4.60 -38.86 -26.54
CA PHE A 198 -4.03 -37.81 -27.37
C PHE A 198 -4.96 -36.61 -27.50
N TYR A 199 -6.26 -36.82 -27.74
CA TYR A 199 -7.23 -35.72 -27.80
C TYR A 199 -7.37 -34.99 -26.47
N SER A 200 -7.33 -35.72 -25.35
CA SER A 200 -7.32 -35.12 -24.02
C SER A 200 -6.08 -34.26 -23.78
N LEU A 201 -4.89 -34.75 -24.16
CA LEU A 201 -3.64 -33.99 -24.11
C LEU A 201 -3.69 -32.76 -25.04
N LEU A 202 -4.17 -32.92 -26.26
CA LEU A 202 -4.31 -31.82 -27.22
C LEU A 202 -5.27 -30.74 -26.70
N ALA A 203 -6.42 -31.12 -26.15
CA ALA A 203 -7.35 -30.20 -25.52
C ALA A 203 -6.68 -29.46 -24.35
N GLY A 204 -5.89 -30.17 -23.56
CA GLY A 204 -5.05 -29.62 -22.50
C GLY A 204 -4.06 -28.57 -22.99
N PHE A 205 -3.40 -28.80 -24.13
CA PHE A 205 -2.46 -27.86 -24.74
C PHE A 205 -3.15 -26.62 -25.33
N VAL A 206 -4.30 -26.81 -25.99
CA VAL A 206 -5.06 -25.73 -26.63
C VAL A 206 -5.66 -24.79 -25.58
N PHE A 207 -6.07 -25.29 -24.42
CA PHE A 207 -6.70 -24.49 -23.37
C PHE A 207 -5.85 -23.29 -22.89
N PRO A 208 -4.61 -23.45 -22.37
CA PRO A 208 -3.79 -22.33 -21.93
C PRO A 208 -3.32 -21.47 -23.11
N LEU A 209 -3.26 -22.01 -24.33
CA LEU A 209 -2.97 -21.23 -25.54
C LEU A 209 -4.10 -20.23 -25.83
N LEU A 210 -5.36 -20.69 -25.82
CA LEU A 210 -6.53 -19.82 -26.00
C LEU A 210 -6.64 -18.79 -24.87
N PHE A 211 -6.39 -19.20 -23.63
CA PHE A 211 -6.36 -18.29 -22.49
C PHE A 211 -5.26 -17.23 -22.64
N GLY A 212 -4.07 -17.61 -23.09
CA GLY A 212 -2.96 -16.69 -23.37
C GLY A 212 -3.32 -15.67 -24.46
N ILE A 213 -3.96 -16.11 -25.56
CA ILE A 213 -4.44 -15.22 -26.63
C ILE A 213 -5.47 -14.23 -26.07
N TYR A 214 -6.43 -14.71 -25.27
CA TYR A 214 -7.42 -13.84 -24.62
C TYR A 214 -6.75 -12.83 -23.69
N PHE A 215 -5.80 -13.26 -22.85
CA PHE A 215 -5.05 -12.40 -21.94
C PHE A 215 -4.28 -11.30 -22.69
N ILE A 216 -3.52 -11.68 -23.74
CA ILE A 216 -2.77 -10.74 -24.57
C ILE A 216 -3.73 -9.76 -25.27
N GLY A 217 -4.87 -10.23 -25.76
CA GLY A 217 -5.90 -9.36 -26.36
C GLY A 217 -6.39 -8.28 -25.39
N ASN A 218 -6.68 -8.64 -24.13
CA ASN A 218 -7.09 -7.67 -23.10
C ASN A 218 -5.93 -6.73 -22.72
N PHE A 219 -4.69 -7.23 -22.65
CA PHE A 219 -3.50 -6.41 -22.40
C PHE A 219 -3.33 -5.36 -23.52
N VAL A 220 -3.44 -5.76 -24.78
CA VAL A 220 -3.36 -4.87 -25.94
C VAL A 220 -4.48 -3.83 -25.91
N GLN A 221 -5.71 -4.20 -25.54
CA GLN A 221 -6.81 -3.24 -25.40
C GLN A 221 -6.51 -2.16 -24.35
N ILE A 222 -5.89 -2.52 -23.23
CA ILE A 222 -5.47 -1.55 -22.21
C ILE A 222 -4.37 -0.64 -22.76
N GLN A 223 -3.36 -1.20 -23.43
CA GLN A 223 -2.29 -0.40 -24.05
C GLN A 223 -2.81 0.53 -25.16
N GLN A 224 -3.82 0.11 -25.93
CA GLN A 224 -4.47 0.96 -26.92
C GLN A 224 -5.20 2.13 -26.26
N LYS A 225 -5.92 1.90 -25.15
CA LYS A 225 -6.55 2.99 -24.38
C LYS A 225 -5.52 4.02 -23.89
N ILE A 226 -4.34 3.56 -23.45
CA ILE A 226 -3.22 4.43 -23.06
C ILE A 226 -2.69 5.19 -24.28
N ALA A 227 -2.46 4.51 -25.39
CA ALA A 227 -1.91 5.09 -26.62
C ALA A 227 -2.82 6.13 -27.29
N VAL A 228 -4.13 6.13 -27.02
CA VAL A 228 -5.05 7.19 -27.49
C VAL A 228 -4.68 8.56 -26.91
N PHE A 229 -4.22 8.60 -25.65
CA PHE A 229 -3.79 9.84 -25.00
C PHE A 229 -2.33 10.19 -25.29
N LYS A 230 -1.52 9.19 -25.68
CA LYS A 230 -0.12 9.36 -26.08
C LYS A 230 0.14 8.63 -27.40
N PRO A 231 -0.26 9.19 -28.56
CA PRO A 231 0.06 8.56 -29.83
C PRO A 231 1.59 8.52 -29.98
N GLN A 232 2.16 7.34 -30.23
CA GLN A 232 3.60 7.07 -30.26
C GLN A 232 4.40 7.89 -31.31
N ASN A 233 3.73 8.76 -32.06
CA ASN A 233 4.29 9.68 -33.05
C ASN A 233 3.84 11.14 -32.84
N ALA A 234 3.42 11.54 -31.63
CA ALA A 234 2.94 12.91 -31.37
C ALA A 234 3.97 13.98 -31.76
N GLU A 235 5.26 13.75 -31.51
CA GLU A 235 6.34 14.69 -31.88
C GLU A 235 6.48 14.85 -33.41
N ASN A 236 6.30 13.77 -34.19
CA ASN A 236 6.36 13.83 -35.65
C ASN A 236 5.03 14.26 -36.30
N PHE A 237 3.90 14.00 -35.66
CA PHE A 237 2.58 14.33 -36.20
C PHE A 237 2.22 15.79 -35.94
N THR A 238 2.49 16.34 -34.76
CA THR A 238 2.23 17.77 -34.46
C THR A 238 3.11 18.70 -35.30
N ALA A 239 4.37 18.33 -35.55
CA ALA A 239 5.28 19.06 -36.43
C ALA A 239 4.91 18.96 -37.93
N ALA A 240 4.32 17.84 -38.38
CA ALA A 240 4.01 17.61 -39.80
C ALA A 240 2.57 17.98 -40.20
N SER A 241 1.61 17.99 -39.27
CA SER A 241 0.18 18.15 -39.60
C SER A 241 -0.40 19.53 -39.29
N GLY A 242 0.31 20.40 -38.56
CA GLY A 242 -0.18 21.73 -38.17
C GLY A 242 -1.47 21.69 -37.33
N VAL A 243 -1.84 20.54 -36.77
CA VAL A 243 -3.05 20.35 -35.98
C VAL A 243 -2.86 21.05 -34.63
N ILE A 244 -3.61 22.13 -34.42
CA ILE A 244 -3.74 22.82 -33.14
C ILE A 244 -4.48 21.87 -32.19
N ILE A 245 -3.77 21.31 -31.20
CA ILE A 245 -4.40 20.59 -30.10
C ILE A 245 -5.21 21.63 -29.30
N PRO A 246 -6.51 21.38 -29.01
CA PRO A 246 -7.31 22.31 -28.22
C PRO A 246 -6.61 22.62 -26.88
N GLU A 247 -6.54 23.90 -26.51
CA GLU A 247 -5.89 24.37 -25.27
C GLU A 247 -6.44 23.66 -24.02
N SER A 248 -7.71 23.24 -24.07
CA SER A 248 -8.41 22.43 -23.05
C SER A 248 -7.76 21.07 -22.77
N ARG A 249 -7.14 20.42 -23.78
CA ARG A 249 -6.43 19.14 -23.60
C ARG A 249 -5.07 19.30 -22.91
N ASN A 250 -4.53 20.51 -22.82
CA ASN A 250 -3.24 20.78 -22.18
C ASN A 250 -3.37 21.25 -20.72
N LEU A 251 -4.59 21.35 -20.18
CA LEU A 251 -4.81 21.79 -18.79
C LEU A 251 -4.21 20.80 -17.78
N LEU A 252 -4.53 19.52 -17.95
CA LEU A 252 -4.06 18.45 -17.07
C LEU A 252 -2.92 17.67 -17.72
N PRO A 253 -1.92 17.21 -16.94
CA PRO A 253 -0.92 16.27 -17.42
C PRO A 253 -1.55 15.03 -18.04
N GLU A 254 -0.95 14.51 -19.12
CA GLU A 254 -1.46 13.37 -19.88
C GLU A 254 -1.73 12.14 -19.00
N TRP A 255 -0.85 11.84 -18.03
CA TRP A 255 -1.01 10.71 -17.13
C TRP A 255 -2.29 10.81 -16.27
N ILE A 256 -2.76 12.02 -15.93
CA ILE A 256 -3.99 12.24 -15.18
C ILE A 256 -5.19 11.90 -16.06
N GLN A 257 -5.20 12.38 -17.30
CA GLN A 257 -6.27 12.09 -18.26
C GLN A 257 -6.39 10.58 -18.50
N ILE A 258 -5.24 9.89 -18.60
CA ILE A 258 -5.18 8.43 -18.68
C ILE A 258 -5.76 7.80 -17.40
N ALA A 259 -5.34 8.25 -16.22
CA ALA A 259 -5.82 7.74 -14.93
C ALA A 259 -7.35 7.89 -14.76
N GLN A 260 -7.95 8.96 -15.32
CA GLN A 260 -9.40 9.17 -15.29
C GLN A 260 -10.17 8.11 -16.10
N GLN A 261 -9.59 7.57 -17.17
CA GLN A 261 -10.28 6.72 -18.15
C GLN A 261 -9.87 5.25 -18.10
N LEU A 262 -8.76 4.92 -17.43
CA LEU A 262 -8.27 3.55 -17.31
C LEU A 262 -9.25 2.67 -16.52
N PRO A 263 -9.58 1.45 -16.98
CA PRO A 263 -10.48 0.57 -16.25
C PRO A 263 -9.88 0.12 -14.91
N ASP A 264 -10.71 0.04 -13.86
CA ASP A 264 -10.30 -0.47 -12.55
C ASP A 264 -10.38 -1.99 -12.51
N ASN A 265 -9.28 -2.66 -12.81
CA ASN A 265 -9.22 -4.11 -12.69
C ASN A 265 -7.79 -4.59 -12.47
N TRP A 266 -7.69 -5.83 -12.01
CA TRP A 266 -6.42 -6.48 -11.68
C TRP A 266 -5.44 -6.53 -12.86
N LEU A 267 -5.93 -6.59 -14.10
CA LEU A 267 -5.08 -6.63 -15.29
C LEU A 267 -4.47 -5.27 -15.58
N THR A 268 -5.24 -4.18 -15.49
CA THR A 268 -4.72 -2.81 -15.60
C THR A 268 -3.66 -2.54 -14.56
N GLU A 269 -3.86 -2.94 -13.31
CA GLU A 269 -2.83 -2.84 -12.27
C GLU A 269 -1.55 -3.58 -12.67
N LYS A 270 -1.66 -4.82 -13.17
CA LYS A 270 -0.52 -5.60 -13.65
C LYS A 270 0.19 -4.93 -14.83
N VAL A 271 -0.55 -4.36 -15.79
CA VAL A 271 0.00 -3.60 -16.93
C VAL A 271 0.83 -2.42 -16.41
N LEU A 272 0.29 -1.64 -15.47
CA LEU A 272 0.99 -0.50 -14.88
C LEU A 272 2.21 -0.92 -14.03
N LYS A 273 2.21 -2.14 -13.48
CA LYS A 273 3.33 -2.71 -12.73
C LYS A 273 4.41 -3.37 -13.59
N THR A 274 4.26 -3.40 -14.91
CA THR A 274 5.33 -3.85 -15.83
C THR A 274 6.54 -2.93 -15.69
N ASP A 275 7.74 -3.53 -15.66
CA ASP A 275 9.04 -2.89 -15.41
C ASP A 275 9.23 -2.28 -13.99
N LEU A 276 8.22 -2.39 -13.12
CA LEU A 276 8.29 -2.01 -11.70
C LEU A 276 8.35 -3.24 -10.78
N VAL A 277 7.38 -4.14 -10.93
CA VAL A 277 7.24 -5.39 -10.17
C VAL A 277 7.45 -6.60 -11.07
N TYR A 278 6.88 -6.54 -12.27
CA TYR A 278 6.98 -7.60 -13.27
C TYR A 278 8.06 -7.29 -14.29
N MET A 279 8.70 -8.33 -14.78
CA MET A 279 9.69 -8.22 -15.85
C MET A 279 9.02 -7.79 -17.17
N GLY A 280 9.51 -6.71 -17.81
CA GLY A 280 9.07 -6.31 -19.15
C GLY A 280 9.95 -6.88 -20.27
N GLY A 281 9.50 -6.66 -21.51
CA GLY A 281 10.00 -7.33 -22.70
C GLY A 281 11.29 -6.76 -23.30
N GLU A 282 11.72 -5.54 -22.96
CA GLU A 282 12.84 -4.89 -23.66
C GLU A 282 14.22 -5.50 -23.35
N ASN A 283 14.35 -6.28 -22.28
CA ASN A 283 15.62 -6.91 -21.87
C ASN A 283 15.39 -8.27 -21.21
N ILE A 284 14.66 -9.19 -21.87
CA ILE A 284 14.39 -10.54 -21.34
C ILE A 284 15.69 -11.28 -20.99
N TRP A 285 16.73 -11.08 -21.79
CA TRP A 285 18.03 -11.78 -21.67
C TRP A 285 19.21 -10.85 -21.36
N GLY A 286 18.94 -9.57 -21.10
CA GLY A 286 19.94 -8.54 -20.81
C GLY A 286 20.07 -8.20 -19.32
N ARG A 287 21.09 -7.41 -18.95
CA ARG A 287 21.23 -6.89 -17.58
C ARG A 287 20.17 -5.80 -17.36
N GLN A 288 19.17 -6.08 -16.55
CA GLN A 288 18.07 -5.16 -16.33
C GLN A 288 18.48 -4.02 -15.37
N ASN A 289 18.54 -2.80 -15.90
CA ASN A 289 18.78 -1.58 -15.12
C ASN A 289 17.45 -1.07 -14.55
N PHE A 290 17.07 -1.62 -13.39
CA PHE A 290 15.93 -1.09 -12.64
C PHE A 290 16.41 0.03 -11.71
N ASN A 291 16.24 1.28 -12.13
CA ASN A 291 16.62 2.44 -11.32
C ASN A 291 15.60 2.78 -10.22
N LEU A 292 14.45 2.10 -10.15
CA LEU A 292 13.38 2.41 -9.18
C LEU A 292 13.06 1.23 -8.27
N ASN A 293 12.96 1.52 -6.97
CA ASN A 293 12.62 0.55 -5.93
C ASN A 293 11.16 0.72 -5.49
N PHE A 294 10.21 0.07 -6.19
CA PHE A 294 8.76 0.15 -5.93
C PHE A 294 8.31 -0.49 -4.59
N GLY A 295 9.24 -0.87 -3.71
CA GLY A 295 8.92 -1.47 -2.41
C GLY A 295 8.31 -2.90 -2.47
N GLU A 296 8.11 -3.47 -3.65
CA GLU A 296 7.65 -4.86 -3.83
C GLU A 296 8.80 -5.78 -4.31
N VAL A 297 8.68 -7.06 -3.95
CA VAL A 297 9.54 -8.13 -4.47
C VAL A 297 9.22 -8.32 -5.96
N ARG A 298 10.26 -8.44 -6.79
CA ARG A 298 10.07 -8.66 -8.22
C ARG A 298 9.47 -10.03 -8.49
N LYS A 299 8.59 -10.08 -9.48
CA LYS A 299 7.88 -11.30 -9.82
C LYS A 299 8.06 -11.72 -11.27
N HIS A 300 7.92 -13.02 -11.49
CA HIS A 300 7.91 -13.64 -12.81
C HIS A 300 6.49 -14.08 -13.17
N ASP A 301 5.91 -13.43 -14.19
CA ASP A 301 4.60 -13.77 -14.75
C ASP A 301 4.77 -14.02 -16.26
N PRO A 302 4.77 -15.29 -16.72
CA PRO A 302 4.93 -15.65 -18.13
C PRO A 302 3.90 -15.03 -19.07
N LEU A 303 2.65 -14.89 -18.64
CA LEU A 303 1.60 -14.32 -19.48
C LEU A 303 1.83 -12.83 -19.69
N LEU A 304 2.21 -12.12 -18.62
CA LEU A 304 2.52 -10.70 -18.71
C LEU A 304 3.80 -10.45 -19.50
N LEU A 305 4.84 -11.27 -19.30
CA LEU A 305 6.08 -11.17 -20.07
C LEU A 305 5.79 -11.36 -21.57
N LEU A 306 5.09 -12.43 -21.94
CA LEU A 306 4.70 -12.66 -23.34
C LEU A 306 3.85 -11.52 -23.89
N ALA A 307 2.90 -11.00 -23.11
CA ALA A 307 2.10 -9.85 -23.51
C ALA A 307 2.96 -8.61 -23.79
N THR A 308 3.93 -8.29 -22.92
CA THR A 308 4.84 -7.15 -23.15
C THR A 308 5.73 -7.32 -24.38
N VAL A 309 6.15 -8.55 -24.70
CA VAL A 309 7.00 -8.85 -25.86
C VAL A 309 6.20 -8.81 -27.18
N LEU A 310 4.95 -9.25 -27.14
CA LEU A 310 4.08 -9.37 -28.31
C LEU A 310 3.21 -8.12 -28.56
N SER A 311 3.28 -7.12 -27.68
CA SER A 311 2.53 -5.86 -27.79
C SER A 311 3.43 -4.71 -28.20
N PRO A 312 2.86 -3.59 -28.70
CA PRO A 312 3.61 -2.35 -28.90
C PRO A 312 4.31 -1.90 -27.63
N LYS A 313 5.42 -1.17 -27.80
CA LYS A 313 6.19 -0.60 -26.69
C LYS A 313 5.29 0.23 -25.78
N ASP A 314 5.55 0.15 -24.48
CA ASP A 314 4.77 0.89 -23.49
C ASP A 314 4.87 2.40 -23.75
N ALA A 315 3.72 3.07 -23.82
CA ALA A 315 3.66 4.52 -24.04
C ALA A 315 3.89 5.32 -22.76
N LEU A 316 3.80 4.70 -21.58
CA LEU A 316 3.99 5.36 -20.28
C LEU A 316 5.43 5.21 -19.79
N SER A 317 6.00 6.33 -19.34
CA SER A 317 7.24 6.29 -18.57
C SER A 317 7.03 5.63 -17.19
N LEU A 318 8.11 5.15 -16.57
CA LEU A 318 8.05 4.58 -15.22
C LEU A 318 7.47 5.57 -14.20
N SER A 319 7.81 6.86 -14.31
CA SER A 319 7.26 7.89 -13.43
C SER A 319 5.74 8.01 -13.58
N GLU A 320 5.23 7.99 -14.81
CA GLU A 320 3.78 8.09 -15.03
C GLU A 320 3.05 6.85 -14.54
N LYS A 321 3.59 5.65 -14.76
CA LYS A 321 3.07 4.41 -14.17
C LYS A 321 2.99 4.53 -12.65
N THR A 322 4.03 5.04 -11.99
CA THR A 322 4.02 5.23 -10.53
C THR A 322 2.98 6.25 -10.07
N LYS A 323 2.78 7.37 -10.78
CA LYS A 323 1.76 8.38 -10.46
C LYS A 323 0.33 7.84 -10.62
N ILE A 324 0.09 7.08 -11.70
CA ILE A 324 -1.21 6.42 -11.92
C ILE A 324 -1.47 5.37 -10.84
N LEU A 325 -0.49 4.52 -10.50
CA LEU A 325 -0.59 3.54 -9.42
C LEU A 325 -0.86 4.21 -8.07
N ALA A 326 -0.15 5.29 -7.75
CA ALA A 326 -0.33 6.06 -6.52
C ALA A 326 -1.74 6.66 -6.39
N THR A 327 -2.33 7.05 -7.53
CA THR A 327 -3.65 7.69 -7.60
C THR A 327 -4.79 6.68 -7.57
N VAL A 328 -4.72 5.64 -8.41
CA VAL A 328 -5.87 4.76 -8.71
C VAL A 328 -5.86 3.47 -7.87
N TYR A 329 -4.70 3.01 -7.39
CA TYR A 329 -4.54 1.70 -6.76
C TYR A 329 -4.00 1.78 -5.32
N ASP A 330 -4.23 2.90 -4.63
CA ASP A 330 -3.74 3.16 -3.25
C ASP A 330 -2.25 2.82 -3.05
N ALA A 331 -1.44 3.02 -4.09
CA ALA A 331 -0.03 2.63 -4.09
C ALA A 331 0.91 3.77 -3.64
N ARG A 332 0.36 4.89 -3.13
CA ARG A 332 1.12 6.11 -2.82
C ARG A 332 2.27 5.86 -1.84
N HIS A 333 2.05 5.01 -0.84
CA HIS A 333 3.11 4.59 0.06
C HIS A 333 4.25 3.84 -0.64
N LYS A 334 3.92 2.94 -1.58
CA LYS A 334 4.89 2.12 -2.32
C LYS A 334 5.70 2.94 -3.32
N THR A 335 5.12 4.01 -3.84
CA THR A 335 5.73 4.90 -4.84
C THR A 335 6.58 6.01 -4.23
N GLN A 336 6.69 6.10 -2.90
CA GLN A 336 7.55 7.10 -2.26
C GLN A 336 9.02 6.92 -2.64
N GLU A 337 9.73 8.04 -2.79
CA GLU A 337 11.18 8.05 -3.01
C GLU A 337 11.90 7.40 -1.83
N ARG A 338 12.76 6.41 -2.14
CA ARG A 338 13.57 5.64 -1.20
C ARG A 338 15.04 5.88 -1.47
N LEU A 339 15.81 6.16 -0.42
CA LEU A 339 17.27 6.27 -0.50
C LEU A 339 17.92 4.88 -0.38
N TRP A 340 17.29 3.98 0.37
CA TRP A 340 17.71 2.57 0.52
C TRP A 340 16.55 1.60 0.28
N SER A 341 16.89 0.33 0.05
CA SER A 341 15.86 -0.72 -0.02
C SER A 341 15.12 -0.87 1.31
N GLY A 342 13.87 -1.32 1.25
CA GLY A 342 13.04 -1.63 2.42
C GLY A 342 12.20 -2.90 2.23
N LYS A 343 12.67 -3.82 1.37
CA LYS A 343 11.91 -5.01 0.92
C LYS A 343 11.90 -6.15 1.93
N ASP A 344 12.91 -6.22 2.79
CA ASP A 344 13.10 -7.33 3.71
C ASP A 344 12.82 -6.91 5.16
N LEU A 345 12.01 -5.85 5.31
CA LEU A 345 11.63 -5.31 6.62
C LEU A 345 10.26 -5.83 7.02
N ILE A 346 10.14 -6.23 8.29
CA ILE A 346 8.87 -6.52 8.94
C ILE A 346 8.72 -5.65 10.20
N THR A 347 7.48 -5.31 10.54
CA THR A 347 7.16 -4.76 11.86
C THR A 347 6.89 -5.93 12.78
N SER A 348 7.70 -6.12 13.82
CA SER A 348 7.60 -7.29 14.72
C SER A 348 6.81 -7.03 16.00
N ASN A 349 6.80 -5.79 16.48
CA ASN A 349 6.07 -5.39 17.69
C ASN A 349 5.49 -3.99 17.56
N ILE A 350 4.27 -3.83 18.07
CA ILE A 350 3.52 -2.58 18.08
C ILE A 350 2.96 -2.39 19.49
N LEU A 351 3.29 -1.25 20.10
CA LEU A 351 2.72 -0.80 21.36
C LEU A 351 1.98 0.52 21.12
N THR A 352 0.67 0.52 21.37
CA THR A 352 -0.20 1.70 21.31
C THR A 352 -0.59 2.12 22.71
N GLN A 353 -0.35 3.38 23.08
CA GLN A 353 -0.82 3.97 24.33
C GLN A 353 -1.69 5.18 24.01
N VAL A 354 -2.90 5.24 24.57
CA VAL A 354 -3.88 6.28 24.28
C VAL A 354 -4.37 6.91 25.57
N GLU A 355 -4.32 8.23 25.65
CA GLU A 355 -5.03 9.02 26.66
C GLU A 355 -6.23 9.70 26.01
N ILE A 356 -7.43 9.37 26.46
CA ILE A 356 -8.68 9.95 25.97
C ILE A 356 -9.17 10.97 26.98
N PHE A 357 -9.52 12.16 26.50
CA PHE A 357 -10.02 13.29 27.26
C PHE A 357 -11.44 13.64 26.79
N PRO A 358 -12.48 12.90 27.24
CA PRO A 358 -13.85 13.09 26.76
C PRO A 358 -14.35 14.53 26.88
N THR A 359 -14.00 15.22 27.98
CA THR A 359 -14.46 16.59 28.25
C THR A 359 -13.77 17.65 27.38
N TYR A 360 -12.71 17.28 26.66
CA TYR A 360 -12.06 18.12 25.65
C TYR A 360 -12.24 17.55 24.23
N ARG A 361 -13.00 16.46 24.08
CA ARG A 361 -13.22 15.72 22.83
C ARG A 361 -11.93 15.50 22.03
N LEU A 362 -10.86 15.11 22.71
CA LEU A 362 -9.57 14.83 22.08
C LEU A 362 -8.89 13.60 22.69
N ALA A 363 -7.87 13.10 22.01
CA ALA A 363 -7.01 12.03 22.47
C ALA A 363 -5.54 12.33 22.15
N TYR A 364 -4.65 11.74 22.95
CA TYR A 364 -3.22 11.66 22.67
C TYR A 364 -2.80 10.20 22.55
N THR A 365 -2.16 9.86 21.43
CA THR A 365 -1.78 8.48 21.08
C THR A 365 -0.28 8.40 20.84
N GLU A 366 0.43 7.61 21.64
CA GLU A 366 1.81 7.18 21.37
C GLU A 366 1.80 5.79 20.73
N LYS A 367 2.53 5.64 19.62
CA LYS A 367 2.79 4.35 18.97
C LYS A 367 4.28 4.09 18.92
N THR A 368 4.70 2.99 19.54
CA THR A 368 6.08 2.49 19.48
C THR A 368 6.11 1.26 18.59
N LEU A 369 6.96 1.28 17.56
CA LEU A 369 7.10 0.18 16.60
C LEU A 369 8.53 -0.37 16.64
N GLN A 370 8.65 -1.69 16.54
CA GLN A 370 9.93 -2.37 16.35
C GLN A 370 9.99 -3.01 14.96
N ILE A 371 11.07 -2.72 14.25
CA ILE A 371 11.34 -3.10 12.88
C ILE A 371 12.44 -4.15 12.89
N GLU A 372 12.21 -5.26 12.20
CA GLU A 372 13.18 -6.32 12.04
C GLU A 372 13.60 -6.41 10.57
N ASN A 373 14.90 -6.41 10.32
CA ASN A 373 15.46 -6.66 9.00
C ASN A 373 15.73 -8.16 8.84
N THR A 374 14.95 -8.80 7.99
CA THR A 374 15.00 -10.25 7.74
C THR A 374 16.08 -10.63 6.72
N TYR A 375 16.78 -9.65 6.14
CA TYR A 375 17.85 -9.86 5.17
C TYR A 375 19.14 -10.36 5.82
N LYS A 376 19.46 -11.63 5.63
CA LYS A 376 20.58 -12.29 6.33
C LYS A 376 21.99 -11.85 5.88
N ASN A 377 22.13 -11.26 4.70
CA ASN A 377 23.44 -10.92 4.12
C ASN A 377 23.94 -9.51 4.49
N GLY A 378 23.41 -8.89 5.54
CA GLY A 378 24.10 -7.81 6.26
C GLY A 378 23.84 -6.38 5.78
N TRP A 379 22.96 -6.15 4.78
CA TRP A 379 22.73 -4.80 4.25
C TRP A 379 21.66 -4.08 5.07
N GLN A 380 21.98 -2.85 5.48
CA GLN A 380 21.01 -1.96 6.10
C GLN A 380 19.94 -1.51 5.10
N GLN A 381 18.75 -1.23 5.64
CA GLN A 381 17.57 -0.85 4.89
C GLN A 381 16.92 0.40 5.49
N GLU A 382 16.08 1.07 4.70
CA GLU A 382 15.28 2.23 5.13
C GLU A 382 13.83 1.81 5.29
N ALA A 383 13.29 1.96 6.50
CA ALA A 383 11.86 1.80 6.74
C ALA A 383 11.15 3.13 6.48
N ILE A 384 10.03 3.05 5.78
CA ILE A 384 9.11 4.17 5.59
C ILE A 384 7.76 3.72 6.13
N TYR A 385 7.11 4.57 6.91
CA TYR A 385 5.74 4.38 7.41
C TYR A 385 4.89 5.57 7.00
N THR A 386 3.68 5.34 6.48
CA THR A 386 2.67 6.38 6.27
C THR A 386 1.57 6.19 7.31
N PHE A 387 1.43 7.14 8.24
CA PHE A 387 0.36 7.13 9.23
C PHE A 387 -0.83 7.95 8.73
N PHE A 388 -2.04 7.47 9.02
CA PHE A 388 -3.29 8.10 8.66
C PHE A 388 -3.94 8.69 9.90
N LEU A 389 -4.14 10.00 9.91
CA LEU A 389 -4.60 10.75 11.07
C LEU A 389 -6.10 11.09 10.92
N PRO A 390 -6.87 11.14 12.03
CA PRO A 390 -8.18 11.77 12.04
C PRO A 390 -8.10 13.22 11.57
N GLU A 391 -9.15 13.71 10.93
CA GLU A 391 -9.21 15.10 10.45
C GLU A 391 -8.97 16.09 11.60
N GLY A 392 -8.02 17.00 11.41
CA GLY A 392 -7.57 17.98 12.40
C GLY A 392 -6.53 17.44 13.41
N GLY A 393 -6.12 16.18 13.30
CA GLY A 393 -5.07 15.57 14.11
C GLY A 393 -3.66 15.90 13.65
N VAL A 394 -2.70 15.86 14.57
CA VAL A 394 -1.32 16.33 14.34
C VAL A 394 -0.27 15.51 15.10
N VAL A 395 0.92 15.37 14.51
CA VAL A 395 2.08 14.74 15.15
C VAL A 395 2.79 15.73 16.07
N THR A 396 3.11 15.27 17.28
CA THR A 396 3.65 16.10 18.38
C THR A 396 4.86 15.48 19.08
N LEU A 397 5.28 14.28 18.64
CA LEU A 397 6.44 13.55 19.16
C LEU A 397 6.99 12.61 18.07
N LEU A 398 8.32 12.55 17.99
CA LEU A 398 9.08 11.49 17.33
C LEU A 398 10.26 11.14 18.23
N SER A 399 10.51 9.85 18.43
CA SER A 399 11.73 9.36 19.09
C SER A 399 12.32 8.20 18.31
N LEU A 400 13.65 8.04 18.41
CA LEU A 400 14.41 6.92 17.90
C LEU A 400 15.27 6.35 19.01
N TRP A 401 15.40 5.03 19.10
CA TRP A 401 16.35 4.42 20.02
C TRP A 401 17.71 4.35 19.36
N ILE A 402 18.69 5.04 19.93
CA ILE A 402 20.09 5.06 19.49
C ILE A 402 20.93 4.57 20.67
N ASN A 403 21.75 3.53 20.46
CA ASN A 403 22.56 2.91 21.52
C ASN A 403 21.75 2.53 22.78
N GLY A 404 20.52 2.04 22.58
CA GLY A 404 19.62 1.63 23.66
C GLY A 404 18.89 2.78 24.38
N LYS A 405 19.18 4.05 24.06
CA LYS A 405 18.57 5.22 24.69
C LYS A 405 17.52 5.85 23.78
N GLU A 406 16.37 6.25 24.34
CA GLU A 406 15.35 7.02 23.62
C GLU A 406 15.86 8.44 23.36
N GLU A 407 16.16 8.75 22.10
CA GLU A 407 16.50 10.08 21.64
C GLU A 407 15.29 10.74 20.98
N LYS A 408 14.87 11.90 21.53
CA LYS A 408 13.72 12.65 21.06
C LYS A 408 14.11 13.57 19.92
N ALA A 409 13.25 13.67 18.92
CA ALA A 409 13.44 14.57 17.78
C ALA A 409 13.44 16.04 18.22
N MET A 410 14.12 16.88 17.44
CA MET A 410 13.97 18.34 17.47
C MET A 410 13.08 18.79 16.32
N LEU A 411 12.18 19.75 16.59
CA LEU A 411 11.41 20.41 15.54
C LEU A 411 12.29 21.41 14.78
N THR A 412 12.18 21.45 13.46
CA THR A 412 12.84 22.42 12.58
C THR A 412 11.99 22.66 11.33
N THR A 413 12.43 23.54 10.44
CA THR A 413 11.79 23.74 9.13
C THR A 413 11.86 22.46 8.28
N LYS A 414 10.84 22.22 7.44
CA LYS A 414 10.80 21.08 6.52
C LYS A 414 12.07 21.00 5.66
N ALA A 415 12.50 22.12 5.08
CA ALA A 415 13.68 22.19 4.22
C ALA A 415 15.00 21.82 4.93
N LYS A 416 15.22 22.30 6.17
CA LYS A 416 16.40 21.93 6.97
C LYS A 416 16.39 20.43 7.30
N ALA A 417 15.23 19.88 7.69
CA ALA A 417 15.10 18.45 7.99
C ALA A 417 15.38 17.57 6.76
N ASP A 418 14.85 17.94 5.59
CA ASP A 418 15.07 17.22 4.32
C ASP A 418 16.55 17.18 3.94
N THR A 419 17.23 18.33 4.05
CA THR A 419 18.65 18.46 3.71
C THR A 419 19.51 17.63 4.67
N ALA A 420 19.23 17.71 5.98
CA ALA A 420 19.92 16.93 6.99
C ALA A 420 19.72 15.42 6.75
N TYR A 421 18.48 14.97 6.60
CA TYR A 421 18.18 13.55 6.40
C TYR A 421 18.83 12.98 5.13
N LYS A 422 18.71 13.68 3.99
CA LYS A 422 19.32 13.22 2.72
C LYS A 422 20.84 13.15 2.79
N THR A 423 21.47 14.10 3.49
CA THR A 423 22.93 14.09 3.70
C THR A 423 23.35 12.90 4.58
N ILE A 424 22.68 12.72 5.71
CA ILE A 424 23.02 11.67 6.68
C ILE A 424 22.75 10.27 6.11
N VAL A 425 21.63 10.04 5.42
CA VAL A 425 21.27 8.71 4.90
C VAL A 425 21.88 8.43 3.53
N GLY A 426 21.89 9.42 2.63
CA GLY A 426 22.32 9.24 1.24
C GLY A 426 23.85 9.27 1.07
N VAL A 427 24.58 9.91 1.97
CA VAL A 427 26.04 10.07 1.88
C VAL A 427 26.75 9.38 3.03
N GLU A 428 26.29 9.59 4.27
CA GLU A 428 27.04 9.18 5.47
C GLU A 428 26.60 7.84 6.05
N SER A 429 25.39 7.38 5.71
CA SER A 429 24.81 6.11 6.16
C SER A 429 24.75 5.94 7.69
N ARG A 430 24.39 6.99 8.44
CA ARG A 430 24.26 6.99 9.92
C ARG A 430 22.81 7.00 10.37
N ASP A 431 22.54 7.16 11.67
CA ASP A 431 21.24 7.05 12.34
C ASP A 431 20.39 8.35 12.34
N PRO A 432 19.40 8.48 11.43
CA PRO A 432 18.35 9.46 11.65
C PRO A 432 16.93 8.87 11.54
N SER A 433 15.99 9.65 12.06
CA SER A 433 14.58 9.50 11.74
C SER A 433 13.97 10.87 11.48
N VAL A 434 13.08 10.94 10.49
CA VAL A 434 12.43 12.21 10.09
C VAL A 434 10.94 11.99 9.85
N ILE A 435 10.14 13.02 10.14
CA ILE A 435 8.71 13.06 9.81
C ILE A 435 8.41 14.16 8.81
N HIS A 436 7.62 13.85 7.80
CA HIS A 436 7.05 14.82 6.87
C HIS A 436 5.53 14.83 6.96
N TRP A 437 4.96 16.02 7.08
CA TRP A 437 3.55 16.24 6.75
C TRP A 437 3.29 15.86 5.29
N GLN A 438 2.16 15.23 5.03
CA GLN A 438 1.68 14.86 3.70
C GLN A 438 0.20 15.25 3.57
N GLU A 439 -0.25 15.52 2.35
CA GLU A 439 -1.64 15.86 2.08
C GLU A 439 -2.62 14.74 2.50
N GLY A 440 -3.86 15.12 2.82
CA GLY A 440 -4.95 14.18 3.08
C GLY A 440 -4.91 13.55 4.47
N ASN A 441 -4.58 14.33 5.50
CA ASN A 441 -4.40 13.89 6.89
C ASN A 441 -3.42 12.72 7.01
N THR A 442 -2.29 12.76 6.30
CA THR A 442 -1.26 11.72 6.39
C THR A 442 0.09 12.29 6.79
N VAL A 443 0.95 11.43 7.36
CA VAL A 443 2.33 11.78 7.67
C VAL A 443 3.24 10.63 7.30
N SER A 444 4.42 10.93 6.75
CA SER A 444 5.44 9.92 6.44
C SER A 444 6.55 9.97 7.47
N VAL A 445 6.86 8.83 8.09
CA VAL A 445 8.00 8.64 8.99
C VAL A 445 9.04 7.81 8.25
N ARG A 446 10.29 8.29 8.22
CA ARG A 446 11.42 7.50 7.72
C ARG A 446 12.35 7.14 8.87
N VAL A 447 12.84 5.90 8.87
CA VAL A 447 13.67 5.34 9.94
C VAL A 447 14.85 4.61 9.32
N PHE A 448 16.05 5.02 9.71
CA PHE A 448 17.30 4.44 9.22
C PHE A 448 18.38 4.46 10.33
N PRO A 449 19.37 3.56 10.29
CA PRO A 449 19.39 2.31 9.53
C PRO A 449 18.52 1.22 10.19
N CYS A 450 17.97 0.33 9.38
CA CYS A 450 17.42 -0.96 9.83
C CYS A 450 18.42 -2.06 9.49
N THR A 451 19.21 -2.49 10.48
CA THR A 451 20.27 -3.50 10.29
C THR A 451 19.77 -4.91 10.63
N PRO A 452 20.36 -5.99 10.08
CA PRO A 452 19.99 -7.36 10.45
C PRO A 452 20.40 -7.77 11.87
N GLN A 453 21.30 -7.02 12.51
CA GLN A 453 21.87 -7.35 13.81
C GLN A 453 20.94 -6.97 14.98
N GLU A 454 20.22 -5.86 14.84
CA GLU A 454 19.35 -5.35 15.90
C GLU A 454 18.00 -4.87 15.37
N LYS A 455 16.96 -5.03 16.21
CA LYS A 455 15.64 -4.50 15.90
C LYS A 455 15.67 -2.98 16.06
N ARG A 456 15.25 -2.27 15.02
CA ARG A 456 15.16 -0.81 15.07
C ARG A 456 13.87 -0.40 15.74
N LYS A 457 13.92 0.53 16.69
CA LYS A 457 12.74 0.97 17.46
C LYS A 457 12.54 2.47 17.31
N PHE A 458 11.31 2.89 17.00
CA PHE A 458 10.92 4.30 16.98
C PHE A 458 9.56 4.49 17.64
N LYS A 459 9.27 5.73 18.04
CA LYS A 459 7.99 6.14 18.63
C LYS A 459 7.47 7.39 17.94
N ILE A 460 6.17 7.43 17.68
CA ILE A 460 5.44 8.60 17.20
C ILE A 460 4.32 8.94 18.18
N GLY A 461 4.11 10.23 18.46
CA GLY A 461 2.97 10.71 19.25
C GLY A 461 2.06 11.62 18.43
N ILE A 462 0.76 11.38 18.51
CA ILE A 462 -0.28 12.08 17.75
C ILE A 462 -1.33 12.63 18.71
N THR A 463 -1.66 13.91 18.55
CA THR A 463 -2.82 14.54 19.19
C THR A 463 -3.96 14.61 18.18
N SER A 464 -5.13 14.09 18.50
CA SER A 464 -6.25 14.04 17.55
C SER A 464 -7.60 14.37 18.20
N PRO A 465 -8.52 15.03 17.48
CA PRO A 465 -9.90 15.17 17.93
C PRO A 465 -10.60 13.80 17.98
N LEU A 466 -11.57 13.66 18.88
CA LEU A 466 -12.52 12.55 18.89
C LEU A 466 -13.69 12.87 17.96
N ARG A 467 -14.05 11.95 17.08
CA ARG A 467 -15.18 12.16 16.17
C ARG A 467 -16.50 12.16 16.94
N LYS A 468 -17.30 13.22 16.82
CA LYS A 468 -18.62 13.33 17.46
C LYS A 468 -19.71 12.86 16.50
N LYS A 469 -20.42 11.78 16.85
CA LYS A 469 -21.58 11.27 16.11
C LYS A 469 -22.82 11.33 17.00
N LYS A 470 -23.67 12.35 16.80
CA LYS A 470 -24.83 12.62 17.67
C LYS A 470 -24.41 12.69 19.15
N ASN A 471 -24.85 11.74 19.98
CA ASN A 471 -24.53 11.64 21.41
C ASN A 471 -23.34 10.71 21.72
N GLN A 472 -22.52 10.36 20.73
CA GLN A 472 -21.35 9.50 20.88
C GLN A 472 -20.06 10.22 20.50
N LEU A 473 -18.99 9.93 21.23
CA LEU A 473 -17.60 10.22 20.86
C LEU A 473 -16.96 8.93 20.38
N VAL A 474 -16.22 9.03 19.29
CA VAL A 474 -15.51 7.91 18.67
C VAL A 474 -14.02 8.24 18.65
N TYR A 475 -13.23 7.42 19.34
CA TYR A 475 -11.79 7.37 19.16
C TYR A 475 -11.48 6.41 18.01
N GLU A 476 -10.67 6.86 17.06
CA GLU A 476 -10.20 6.06 15.93
C GLU A 476 -8.71 5.77 16.11
N ASN A 477 -8.31 4.50 16.07
CA ASN A 477 -6.91 4.13 16.15
C ASN A 477 -6.12 4.64 14.93
N ILE A 478 -4.96 5.26 15.20
CA ILE A 478 -4.05 5.71 14.14
C ILE A 478 -3.45 4.48 13.43
N TYR A 479 -3.88 4.23 12.21
CA TYR A 479 -3.37 3.13 11.40
C TYR A 479 -2.23 3.59 10.48
N PHE A 480 -1.49 2.65 9.92
CA PHE A 480 -0.35 2.94 9.05
C PHE A 480 -0.20 1.94 7.90
N GLN A 481 0.47 2.38 6.85
CA GLN A 481 1.11 1.53 5.83
C GLN A 481 2.63 1.56 6.05
N GLY A 482 3.32 0.44 5.87
CA GLY A 482 4.76 0.30 6.13
C GLY A 482 5.28 -1.12 5.90
N PRO A 483 6.47 -1.48 6.42
CA PRO A 483 6.95 -2.86 6.52
C PRO A 483 5.86 -3.81 7.04
N ASP A 484 5.81 -5.03 6.50
CA ASP A 484 4.74 -6.00 6.79
C ASP A 484 4.57 -6.22 8.30
N ALA A 485 3.36 -5.99 8.80
CA ALA A 485 3.00 -6.09 10.21
C ALA A 485 2.04 -7.27 10.48
N SER A 486 1.77 -8.12 9.47
CA SER A 486 0.80 -9.22 9.57
C SER A 486 1.11 -10.23 10.69
N SER A 487 2.38 -10.40 11.00
CA SER A 487 2.89 -11.28 12.07
C SER A 487 3.23 -10.53 13.36
N ALA A 488 3.01 -9.22 13.42
CA ALA A 488 3.39 -8.41 14.57
C ALA A 488 2.58 -8.77 15.82
N SER A 489 3.27 -8.74 16.96
CA SER A 489 2.61 -8.66 18.26
C SER A 489 2.09 -7.24 18.48
N ASP A 490 0.83 -7.10 18.86
CA ASP A 490 0.16 -5.81 19.04
C ASP A 490 -0.42 -5.71 20.44
N SER A 491 -0.12 -4.60 21.11
CA SER A 491 -0.58 -4.29 22.47
C SER A 491 -1.09 -2.87 22.52
N ALA A 492 -2.29 -2.68 23.08
CA ALA A 492 -2.94 -1.38 23.19
C ALA A 492 -3.36 -1.10 24.64
N PHE A 493 -2.99 0.07 25.17
CA PHE A 493 -3.43 0.58 26.46
C PHE A 493 -4.21 1.87 26.26
N VAL A 494 -5.42 1.95 26.80
CA VAL A 494 -6.29 3.11 26.70
C VAL A 494 -6.67 3.61 28.09
N TYR A 495 -6.38 4.87 28.35
CA TYR A 495 -6.62 5.56 29.60
C TYR A 495 -7.69 6.63 29.38
N PHE A 496 -8.79 6.56 30.12
CA PHE A 496 -9.79 7.62 30.16
C PHE A 496 -9.43 8.57 31.29
N LYS A 497 -9.04 9.80 30.95
CA LYS A 497 -8.58 10.81 31.91
C LYS A 497 -9.71 11.44 32.71
N GLU A 498 -10.89 11.47 32.11
CA GLU A 498 -12.16 11.68 32.79
C GLU A 498 -13.05 10.45 32.61
N GLY A 499 -13.93 10.16 33.59
CA GLY A 499 -14.85 9.03 33.52
C GLY A 499 -15.72 9.06 32.25
N SER A 500 -16.02 7.89 31.70
CA SER A 500 -16.84 7.74 30.50
C SER A 500 -18.00 6.76 30.75
N LYS A 501 -19.12 6.97 30.05
CA LYS A 501 -20.34 6.16 30.13
C LYS A 501 -20.60 5.44 28.81
N ASN A 502 -21.33 4.34 28.87
CA ASN A 502 -21.79 3.56 27.71
C ASN A 502 -20.66 3.22 26.72
N LEU A 503 -19.54 2.75 27.27
CA LEU A 503 -18.37 2.39 26.49
C LEU A 503 -18.63 1.15 25.63
N ILE A 504 -18.36 1.27 24.33
CA ILE A 504 -18.31 0.13 23.40
C ILE A 504 -16.85 -0.02 23.01
N LEU A 505 -16.27 -1.14 23.45
CA LEU A 505 -14.89 -1.49 23.18
C LEU A 505 -14.82 -2.45 21.98
N PRO A 506 -13.74 -2.41 21.21
CA PRO A 506 -13.50 -3.41 20.18
C PRO A 506 -13.20 -4.77 20.83
N GLU A 507 -13.38 -5.85 20.07
CA GLU A 507 -13.16 -7.22 20.54
C GLU A 507 -11.78 -7.38 21.20
N GLY A 508 -11.66 -8.21 22.25
CA GLY A 508 -10.38 -8.48 22.92
C GLY A 508 -9.81 -7.33 23.76
N PHE A 509 -10.55 -6.24 23.98
CA PHE A 509 -10.22 -5.27 25.02
C PHE A 509 -10.85 -5.66 26.36
N GLU A 510 -10.05 -5.64 27.41
CA GLU A 510 -10.47 -5.93 28.78
C GLU A 510 -10.20 -4.72 29.68
N LYS A 511 -11.06 -4.53 30.68
CA LYS A 511 -10.87 -3.49 31.69
C LYS A 511 -9.92 -4.00 32.77
N GLN A 512 -8.85 -3.26 33.05
CA GLN A 512 -7.90 -3.53 34.12
C GLN A 512 -7.68 -2.27 34.96
N LYS A 513 -8.29 -2.20 36.16
CA LYS A 513 -8.29 -1.01 37.02
C LYS A 513 -8.77 0.24 36.25
N GLU A 514 -7.92 1.26 36.12
CA GLU A 514 -8.19 2.56 35.46
C GLU A 514 -7.86 2.58 33.95
N LYS A 515 -7.51 1.42 33.37
CA LYS A 515 -7.16 1.32 31.94
C LYS A 515 -7.90 0.20 31.24
N TYR A 516 -7.98 0.32 29.93
CA TYR A 516 -8.43 -0.74 29.04
C TYR A 516 -7.23 -1.26 28.28
N PHE A 517 -7.11 -2.58 28.15
CA PHE A 517 -5.96 -3.22 27.54
C PHE A 517 -6.38 -4.29 26.55
N SER A 518 -5.62 -4.41 25.47
CA SER A 518 -5.69 -5.53 24.55
C SER A 518 -4.30 -5.97 24.15
N ALA A 519 -4.10 -7.27 24.00
CA ALA A 519 -2.91 -7.84 23.40
C ALA A 519 -3.28 -8.99 22.46
N GLY A 520 -2.58 -9.10 21.34
CA GLY A 520 -2.82 -10.16 20.39
C GLY A 520 -2.11 -9.93 19.06
N LYS A 521 -2.74 -10.41 17.98
CA LYS A 521 -2.29 -10.17 16.61
C LYS A 521 -2.61 -8.73 16.20
N PHE A 522 -1.76 -8.20 15.33
CA PHE A 522 -1.95 -6.87 14.75
C PHE A 522 -3.33 -6.69 14.13
N ARG A 523 -4.00 -5.61 14.54
CA ARG A 523 -5.23 -5.13 13.92
C ARG A 523 -4.99 -3.71 13.43
N PRO A 524 -5.01 -3.47 12.11
CA PRO A 524 -4.69 -2.15 11.57
C PRO A 524 -5.66 -1.09 12.08
N TYR A 525 -6.94 -1.43 12.19
CA TYR A 525 -8.00 -0.50 12.57
C TYR A 525 -8.90 -1.03 13.68
N TRP A 526 -9.28 -0.15 14.60
CA TRP A 526 -10.29 -0.38 15.64
C TRP A 526 -10.75 0.97 16.20
N GLU A 527 -11.94 0.99 16.78
CA GLU A 527 -12.57 2.19 17.33
C GLU A 527 -13.07 1.93 18.74
N ILE A 528 -13.12 2.99 19.56
CA ILE A 528 -13.78 2.98 20.86
C ILE A 528 -14.89 4.03 20.85
N TYR A 529 -16.08 3.62 21.27
CA TYR A 529 -17.22 4.51 21.40
C TYR A 529 -17.48 4.83 22.87
N ALA A 530 -17.81 6.09 23.13
CA ALA A 530 -18.18 6.60 24.44
C ALA A 530 -19.40 7.50 24.31
N GLU A 531 -20.21 7.62 25.35
CA GLU A 531 -21.22 8.68 25.42
C GLU A 531 -20.55 10.07 25.44
N ALA A 532 -21.11 11.02 24.69
CA ALA A 532 -20.62 12.39 24.69
C ALA A 532 -20.82 13.05 26.05
N THR A 533 -19.74 13.61 26.60
CA THR A 533 -19.76 14.35 27.87
C THR A 533 -19.82 15.85 27.61
N ALA A 534 -20.26 16.62 28.62
CA ALA A 534 -20.20 18.07 28.58
C ALA A 534 -18.74 18.53 28.50
N LEU A 535 -18.50 19.59 27.73
CA LEU A 535 -17.15 20.14 27.56
C LEU A 535 -16.66 20.81 28.84
N SER A 536 -15.35 20.78 29.06
CA SER A 536 -14.72 21.48 30.17
C SER A 536 -14.71 23.00 29.93
N ASP A 537 -14.95 23.78 30.99
CA ASP A 537 -14.80 25.24 30.97
C ASP A 537 -13.34 25.71 31.21
N LYS A 538 -12.43 24.76 31.48
CA LYS A 538 -11.01 25.06 31.75
C LYS A 538 -10.25 25.38 30.46
N SER A 539 -9.28 26.29 30.58
CA SER A 539 -8.34 26.64 29.50
C SER A 539 -6.92 26.24 29.78
N PHE A 540 -6.15 26.06 28.70
CA PHE A 540 -4.71 25.92 28.74
C PHE A 540 -4.03 27.24 28.43
N SER A 541 -3.06 27.67 29.25
CA SER A 541 -2.32 28.91 29.05
C SER A 541 -0.84 28.69 28.80
N PHE A 542 -0.30 29.32 27.74
CA PHE A 542 1.11 29.28 27.38
C PHE A 542 1.55 30.53 26.63
N GLY A 543 2.68 31.12 27.04
CA GLY A 543 3.27 32.30 26.38
C GLY A 543 2.30 33.47 26.24
N GLY A 544 1.62 33.85 27.33
CA GLY A 544 0.70 35.00 27.40
C GLY A 544 -0.68 34.82 26.78
N LYS A 545 -0.98 33.62 26.26
CA LYS A 545 -2.26 33.29 25.61
C LYS A 545 -2.94 32.10 26.29
N SER A 546 -4.27 32.06 26.21
CA SER A 546 -5.15 31.04 26.79
C SER A 546 -6.02 30.42 25.69
N TYR A 547 -6.16 29.10 25.73
CA TYR A 547 -6.87 28.31 24.72
C TYR A 547 -8.08 27.62 25.35
N HIS A 548 -9.27 27.91 24.83
CA HIS A 548 -10.55 27.39 25.31
C HIS A 548 -11.24 26.53 24.26
N ILE A 549 -12.00 25.54 24.72
CA ILE A 549 -12.85 24.70 23.88
C ILE A 549 -14.33 25.03 24.10
N LYS A 550 -15.12 25.10 23.03
CA LYS A 550 -16.57 25.33 23.08
C LYS A 550 -17.31 24.42 22.11
N ASP A 551 -18.55 24.05 22.42
CA ASP A 551 -19.36 23.22 21.53
C ASP A 551 -19.78 24.05 20.32
N TYR A 552 -19.68 23.48 19.12
CA TYR A 552 -20.15 24.14 17.92
C TYR A 552 -21.65 23.89 17.71
N LYS A 553 -22.40 24.97 17.51
CA LYS A 553 -23.79 24.93 17.06
C LYS A 553 -23.84 25.55 15.65
N PRO A 554 -24.29 24.80 14.63
CA PRO A 554 -24.35 25.32 13.28
C PRO A 554 -25.18 26.60 13.20
N ASP A 555 -24.58 27.64 12.63
CA ASP A 555 -25.25 28.87 12.23
C ASP A 555 -25.46 28.87 10.72
N TYR A 556 -26.60 29.38 10.27
CA TYR A 556 -26.97 29.39 8.87
C TYR A 556 -27.23 30.81 8.39
N GLN A 557 -26.63 31.15 7.25
CA GLN A 557 -26.81 32.44 6.60
C GLN A 557 -27.57 32.28 5.29
N HIS A 558 -28.40 33.25 4.94
CA HIS A 558 -29.02 33.30 3.63
C HIS A 558 -27.98 33.75 2.60
N VAL A 559 -27.82 32.98 1.53
CA VAL A 559 -26.86 33.27 0.46
C VAL A 559 -27.55 33.09 -0.88
N GLU A 560 -27.47 34.13 -1.71
CA GLU A 560 -27.97 34.08 -3.07
C GLU A 560 -27.16 33.06 -3.89
N THR A 561 -27.87 32.17 -4.60
CA THR A 561 -27.27 31.16 -5.47
C THR A 561 -27.91 31.31 -6.83
N GLU A 562 -27.12 31.66 -7.84
CA GLU A 562 -27.60 31.87 -9.22
C GLU A 562 -27.18 30.71 -10.13
N ALA A 563 -25.99 30.16 -9.89
CA ALA A 563 -25.39 29.09 -10.67
C ALA A 563 -25.02 27.89 -9.80
N ILE A 564 -25.33 26.69 -10.30
CA ILE A 564 -24.97 25.41 -9.70
C ILE A 564 -24.03 24.69 -10.66
N TYR A 565 -22.85 24.29 -10.19
CA TYR A 565 -21.87 23.56 -10.97
C TYR A 565 -21.78 22.12 -10.47
N LEU A 566 -21.93 21.15 -11.37
CA LEU A 566 -21.90 19.73 -11.05
C LEU A 566 -20.54 19.14 -11.43
N ASP A 567 -19.84 18.64 -10.43
CA ASP A 567 -18.57 17.93 -10.57
C ASP A 567 -18.84 16.42 -10.79
N ILE A 568 -19.30 16.09 -12.00
CA ILE A 568 -19.77 14.75 -12.38
C ILE A 568 -18.60 13.81 -12.69
N ASN A 569 -18.66 12.60 -12.12
CA ASN A 569 -17.73 11.49 -12.33
C ASN A 569 -18.43 10.15 -12.02
N ALA A 570 -17.70 9.05 -12.05
CA ALA A 570 -18.20 7.69 -11.83
C ALA A 570 -18.84 7.42 -10.46
N ALA A 571 -18.75 8.33 -9.49
CA ALA A 571 -19.43 8.21 -8.20
C ALA A 571 -20.91 8.67 -8.27
N TRP A 572 -21.30 9.43 -9.28
CA TRP A 572 -22.66 9.97 -9.44
C TRP A 572 -23.62 8.95 -10.03
N THR A 573 -24.90 9.02 -9.70
CA THR A 573 -25.94 8.25 -10.38
C THR A 573 -26.83 9.15 -11.23
N GLU A 574 -27.44 8.59 -12.29
CA GLU A 574 -28.41 9.34 -13.11
C GLU A 574 -29.57 9.84 -12.24
N ALA A 575 -30.00 9.05 -11.24
CA ALA A 575 -31.04 9.45 -10.29
C ALA A 575 -30.66 10.68 -9.44
N GLU A 576 -29.39 10.79 -9.02
CA GLU A 576 -28.90 11.97 -8.32
C GLU A 576 -28.89 13.21 -9.22
N LEU A 577 -28.45 13.07 -10.48
CA LEU A 577 -28.52 14.15 -11.46
C LEU A 577 -29.95 14.64 -11.66
N GLU A 578 -30.91 13.73 -11.91
CA GLU A 578 -32.31 14.09 -12.10
C GLU A 578 -32.89 14.76 -10.86
N LYS A 579 -32.46 14.35 -9.65
CA LYS A 579 -32.93 15.00 -8.43
C LYS A 579 -32.36 16.41 -8.25
N VAL A 580 -31.07 16.61 -8.53
CA VAL A 580 -30.45 17.94 -8.53
C VAL A 580 -31.09 18.84 -9.58
N TRP A 581 -31.40 18.30 -10.76
CA TRP A 581 -32.12 19.01 -11.82
C TRP A 581 -33.51 19.46 -11.35
N GLU A 582 -34.28 18.59 -10.71
CA GLU A 582 -35.63 18.91 -10.20
C GLU A 582 -35.59 20.06 -9.17
N VAL A 583 -34.69 19.99 -8.19
CA VAL A 583 -34.64 20.97 -7.09
C VAL A 583 -33.91 22.26 -7.45
N GLY A 584 -33.04 22.21 -8.45
CA GLY A 584 -32.25 23.34 -8.94
C GLY A 584 -32.79 23.98 -10.22
N ASN A 585 -33.94 23.55 -10.74
CA ASN A 585 -34.45 23.97 -12.06
C ASN A 585 -34.67 25.48 -12.23
N ASN A 586 -34.80 26.22 -11.13
CA ASN A 586 -34.92 27.68 -11.12
C ASN A 586 -33.55 28.40 -11.18
N LYS A 587 -32.44 27.66 -11.16
CA LYS A 587 -31.06 28.13 -11.26
C LYS A 587 -30.43 27.66 -12.57
N SER A 588 -29.30 28.27 -12.95
CA SER A 588 -28.53 27.77 -14.08
C SER A 588 -27.62 26.63 -13.62
N LEU A 589 -27.82 25.43 -14.18
CA LEU A 589 -26.98 24.26 -13.91
C LEU A 589 -25.89 24.12 -14.96
N TYR A 590 -24.67 23.89 -14.52
CA TYR A 590 -23.48 23.81 -15.35
C TYR A 590 -22.65 22.57 -15.03
N VAL A 591 -21.92 22.11 -16.03
CA VAL A 591 -20.89 21.07 -15.93
C VAL A 591 -19.65 21.54 -16.67
N PHE A 592 -18.48 20.98 -16.33
CA PHE A 592 -17.25 21.22 -17.08
C PHE A 592 -16.92 20.02 -17.96
N ASP A 593 -16.77 20.26 -19.27
CA ASP A 593 -16.29 19.30 -20.26
C ASP A 593 -15.51 20.07 -21.33
N GLU A 594 -14.19 20.20 -21.11
CA GLU A 594 -13.27 21.12 -21.83
C GLU A 594 -13.58 22.63 -21.66
N LYS A 595 -14.85 22.96 -21.43
CA LYS A 595 -15.42 24.28 -21.16
C LYS A 595 -16.65 24.14 -20.27
N ILE A 596 -17.14 25.24 -19.72
CA ILE A 596 -18.41 25.27 -18.99
C ILE A 596 -19.58 25.10 -19.97
N ILE A 597 -20.43 24.10 -19.72
CA ILE A 597 -21.63 23.78 -20.49
C ILE A 597 -22.85 23.94 -19.60
N LYS A 598 -23.84 24.70 -20.06
CA LYS A 598 -25.15 24.79 -19.40
C LYS A 598 -25.98 23.54 -19.71
N LEU A 599 -26.50 22.90 -18.68
CA LEU A 599 -27.40 21.77 -18.82
C LEU A 599 -28.80 22.22 -19.26
N THR A 600 -29.39 21.46 -20.15
CA THR A 600 -30.75 21.64 -20.70
C THR A 600 -31.50 20.31 -20.66
N GLU A 601 -32.80 20.35 -20.93
CA GLU A 601 -33.59 19.11 -21.04
C GLU A 601 -33.12 18.16 -22.14
N THR A 602 -32.53 18.72 -23.20
CA THR A 602 -32.12 17.97 -24.38
C THR A 602 -30.71 17.40 -24.28
N ASN A 603 -29.78 18.04 -23.55
CA ASN A 603 -28.37 17.63 -23.52
C ASN A 603 -27.95 16.87 -22.26
N ARG A 604 -28.70 16.97 -21.15
CA ARG A 604 -28.22 16.53 -19.83
C ARG A 604 -27.85 15.05 -19.75
N LYS A 605 -28.63 14.19 -20.40
CA LYS A 605 -28.41 12.73 -20.38
C LYS A 605 -27.17 12.32 -21.17
N GLU A 606 -26.96 12.93 -22.34
CA GLU A 606 -25.80 12.67 -23.17
C GLU A 606 -24.51 13.12 -22.45
N ILE A 607 -24.52 14.32 -21.88
CA ILE A 607 -23.36 14.85 -21.15
C ILE A 607 -23.07 14.02 -19.90
N PHE A 608 -24.11 13.61 -19.17
CA PHE A 608 -23.94 12.71 -18.02
C PHE A 608 -23.25 11.40 -18.42
N ASN A 609 -23.74 10.73 -19.47
CA ASN A 609 -23.16 9.48 -19.97
C ASN A 609 -21.70 9.64 -20.40
N LYS A 610 -21.30 10.83 -20.87
CA LYS A 610 -19.90 11.14 -21.17
C LYS A 610 -19.06 11.28 -19.89
N LEU A 611 -19.50 12.11 -18.95
CA LEU A 611 -18.73 12.47 -17.75
C LEU A 611 -18.65 11.34 -16.71
N TYR A 612 -19.74 10.57 -16.55
CA TYR A 612 -19.82 9.46 -15.59
C TYR A 612 -18.81 8.33 -15.85
N ASN A 613 -18.27 8.21 -17.07
CA ASN A 613 -17.22 7.22 -17.36
C ASN A 613 -15.85 7.57 -16.77
N SER A 614 -15.67 8.81 -16.29
CA SER A 614 -14.41 9.24 -15.67
C SER A 614 -14.37 8.79 -14.20
N LYS A 615 -13.35 8.03 -13.81
CA LYS A 615 -13.16 7.53 -12.44
C LYS A 615 -13.20 8.61 -11.37
N PHE A 616 -12.63 9.76 -11.71
CA PHE A 616 -12.60 10.93 -10.87
C PHE A 616 -12.57 12.19 -11.75
N SER A 617 -12.93 13.30 -11.15
CA SER A 617 -12.90 14.62 -11.77
C SER A 617 -11.98 15.55 -10.98
N LEU A 618 -11.44 16.56 -11.67
CA LEU A 618 -10.70 17.67 -11.08
C LEU A 618 -11.41 18.94 -11.51
N PHE A 619 -12.37 19.39 -10.70
CA PHE A 619 -13.20 20.53 -11.05
C PHE A 619 -12.36 21.82 -11.15
N PRO A 620 -12.40 22.54 -12.29
CA PRO A 620 -11.63 23.76 -12.48
C PRO A 620 -12.36 24.95 -11.85
N PHE A 621 -12.14 25.20 -10.57
CA PHE A 621 -12.80 26.30 -9.85
C PHE A 621 -12.59 27.68 -10.49
N TYR A 622 -11.48 27.86 -11.22
CA TYR A 622 -11.17 29.09 -11.96
C TYR A 622 -12.09 29.37 -13.15
N GLU A 623 -12.92 28.42 -13.57
CA GLU A 623 -13.93 28.59 -14.62
C GLU A 623 -15.26 29.16 -14.08
N ILE A 624 -15.38 29.33 -12.75
CA ILE A 624 -16.58 29.91 -12.13
C ILE A 624 -16.54 31.44 -12.29
N SER A 625 -17.55 31.98 -12.96
CA SER A 625 -17.62 33.43 -13.25
C SER A 625 -17.97 34.28 -12.03
N GLU A 626 -18.90 33.81 -11.19
CA GLU A 626 -19.35 34.52 -9.97
C GLU A 626 -19.24 33.61 -8.74
N PRO A 627 -18.03 33.46 -8.15
CA PRO A 627 -17.77 32.53 -7.03
C PRO A 627 -18.69 32.70 -5.83
N ASP A 628 -19.04 33.93 -5.47
CA ASP A 628 -19.91 34.24 -4.32
C ASP A 628 -21.34 33.72 -4.51
N LYS A 629 -21.80 33.63 -5.76
CA LYS A 629 -23.16 33.18 -6.13
C LYS A 629 -23.20 31.75 -6.66
N ALA A 630 -22.06 31.06 -6.65
CA ALA A 630 -21.92 29.71 -7.14
C ALA A 630 -22.08 28.69 -6.00
N LEU A 631 -22.68 27.55 -6.34
CA LEU A 631 -22.62 26.33 -5.55
C LEU A 631 -22.00 25.23 -6.41
N VAL A 632 -20.90 24.64 -5.94
CA VAL A 632 -20.34 23.42 -6.54
C VAL A 632 -20.91 22.21 -5.81
N ILE A 633 -21.47 21.27 -6.55
CA ILE A 633 -21.92 19.98 -6.01
C ILE A 633 -20.96 18.92 -6.50
N SER A 634 -20.34 18.20 -5.59
CA SER A 634 -19.39 17.11 -5.90
C SER A 634 -19.79 15.82 -5.19
N LYS A 635 -19.22 14.73 -5.67
CA LYS A 635 -19.29 13.39 -5.09
C LYS A 635 -18.04 12.64 -5.51
N SER A 636 -17.50 11.82 -4.61
CA SER A 636 -16.27 11.08 -4.87
C SER A 636 -16.36 9.62 -4.45
N SER A 637 -15.56 8.79 -5.09
CA SER A 637 -15.24 7.40 -4.74
C SER A 637 -13.93 7.28 -3.93
N GLY A 638 -13.39 8.39 -3.42
CA GLY A 638 -12.14 8.40 -2.66
C GLY A 638 -10.86 8.38 -3.52
N ILE A 639 -11.00 8.48 -4.84
CA ILE A 639 -9.89 8.40 -5.81
C ILE A 639 -9.69 9.76 -6.47
N SER A 640 -8.47 10.30 -6.41
CA SER A 640 -7.97 11.39 -7.25
C SER A 640 -6.48 11.64 -6.95
N PRO A 641 -5.76 12.35 -7.84
CA PRO A 641 -4.45 12.89 -7.52
C PRO A 641 -4.50 13.79 -6.29
N GLN A 642 -3.36 13.91 -5.61
CA GLN A 642 -3.14 14.95 -4.62
C GLN A 642 -2.86 16.29 -5.31
N SER A 643 -2.95 17.39 -4.58
CA SER A 643 -2.71 18.72 -5.16
C SER A 643 -1.26 18.89 -5.60
N ASP A 644 -0.32 18.33 -4.83
CA ASP A 644 1.10 18.24 -5.20
C ASP A 644 1.34 17.50 -6.53
N ASP A 645 0.49 16.54 -6.91
CA ASP A 645 0.60 15.81 -8.18
C ASP A 645 0.26 16.70 -9.40
N LEU A 646 -0.43 17.83 -9.17
CA LEU A 646 -0.84 18.80 -10.19
C LEU A 646 0.21 19.89 -10.44
N LYS A 647 1.24 20.01 -9.59
CA LYS A 647 2.25 21.07 -9.68
C LYS A 647 2.93 21.08 -11.06
N GLY A 648 3.13 22.27 -11.60
CA GLY A 648 3.71 22.48 -12.94
C GLY A 648 2.75 22.23 -14.10
N SER A 649 1.46 22.00 -13.85
CA SER A 649 0.43 21.97 -14.89
C SER A 649 -0.28 23.31 -15.05
N LEU A 650 -0.80 23.57 -16.24
CA LEU A 650 -1.58 24.78 -16.52
C LEU A 650 -2.87 24.85 -15.68
N PHE A 651 -3.48 23.70 -15.36
CA PHE A 651 -4.61 23.62 -14.42
C PHE A 651 -4.23 24.16 -13.04
N ALA A 652 -3.10 23.71 -12.51
CA ALA A 652 -2.59 24.17 -11.21
C ALA A 652 -2.28 25.66 -11.25
N GLU A 653 -1.55 26.15 -12.26
CA GLU A 653 -1.23 27.57 -12.43
C GLU A 653 -2.48 28.46 -12.40
N ARG A 654 -3.52 28.11 -13.20
CA ARG A 654 -4.78 28.86 -13.25
C ARG A 654 -5.54 28.81 -11.93
N LEU A 655 -5.58 27.65 -11.28
CA LEU A 655 -6.21 27.49 -9.97
C LEU A 655 -5.50 28.37 -8.93
N TYR A 656 -4.17 28.35 -8.91
CA TYR A 656 -3.35 29.04 -7.92
C TYR A 656 -3.39 30.56 -8.10
N GLU A 657 -3.58 31.03 -9.33
CA GLU A 657 -3.85 32.44 -9.60
C GLU A 657 -5.25 32.87 -9.15
N PHE A 658 -6.24 32.00 -9.35
CA PHE A 658 -7.64 32.29 -9.05
C PHE A 658 -7.93 32.31 -7.55
N LEU A 659 -7.53 31.28 -6.79
CA LEU A 659 -7.94 31.12 -5.39
C LEU A 659 -7.63 32.35 -4.52
N PRO A 660 -6.43 32.98 -4.56
CA PRO A 660 -6.12 34.16 -3.76
C PRO A 660 -7.03 35.37 -4.02
N LYS A 661 -7.62 35.49 -5.22
CA LYS A 661 -8.41 36.65 -5.64
C LYS A 661 -9.89 36.56 -5.29
N HIS A 662 -10.37 35.39 -4.87
CA HIS A 662 -11.79 35.15 -4.61
C HIS A 662 -12.06 34.70 -3.18
N GLN A 663 -13.33 34.84 -2.76
CA GLN A 663 -13.82 34.29 -1.50
C GLN A 663 -13.93 32.75 -1.61
N PRO A 664 -13.93 32.03 -0.47
CA PRO A 664 -14.14 30.60 -0.47
C PRO A 664 -15.45 30.21 -1.14
N ILE A 665 -15.36 29.39 -2.18
CA ILE A 665 -16.51 28.90 -2.95
C ILE A 665 -17.34 27.96 -2.06
N ARG A 666 -18.66 27.92 -2.24
CA ARG A 666 -19.50 26.93 -1.56
C ARG A 666 -19.41 25.59 -2.27
N LEU A 667 -19.04 24.55 -1.52
CA LEU A 667 -18.99 23.18 -1.99
C LEU A 667 -19.92 22.30 -1.14
N PHE A 668 -20.88 21.66 -1.79
CA PHE A 668 -21.74 20.66 -1.19
C PHE A 668 -21.33 19.28 -1.69
N ASN A 669 -20.93 18.39 -0.79
CA ASN A 669 -20.58 17.02 -1.13
C ASN A 669 -21.77 16.09 -0.89
N LEU A 670 -22.17 15.36 -1.92
CA LEU A 670 -23.18 14.31 -1.82
C LEU A 670 -22.53 13.06 -1.22
N GLY A 671 -22.82 12.78 0.05
CA GLY A 671 -22.15 11.75 0.83
C GLY A 671 -21.01 12.29 1.70
N ASN A 672 -20.26 11.39 2.32
CA ASN A 672 -19.31 11.73 3.39
C ASN A 672 -17.84 11.62 2.98
N GLU A 673 -17.56 11.26 1.72
CA GLU A 673 -16.20 11.02 1.23
C GLU A 673 -15.82 12.09 0.21
N LEU A 674 -14.63 12.67 0.38
CA LEU A 674 -14.01 13.61 -0.54
C LEU A 674 -12.87 12.95 -1.29
N SER A 675 -12.63 13.38 -2.52
CA SER A 675 -11.44 12.98 -3.26
C SER A 675 -10.18 13.55 -2.57
N PRO A 676 -9.00 12.87 -2.64
CA PRO A 676 -7.74 13.39 -2.10
C PRO A 676 -7.44 14.87 -2.44
N TYR A 677 -7.69 15.27 -3.69
CA TYR A 677 -7.65 16.67 -4.13
C TYR A 677 -8.56 17.59 -3.30
N LEU A 678 -9.87 17.29 -3.23
CA LEU A 678 -10.82 18.12 -2.49
C LEU A 678 -10.57 18.09 -0.97
N LYS A 679 -10.08 16.97 -0.44
CA LYS A 679 -9.70 16.85 0.98
C LYS A 679 -8.59 17.83 1.33
N THR A 680 -7.57 17.96 0.47
CA THR A 680 -6.48 18.94 0.65
C THR A 680 -7.00 20.37 0.60
N LEU A 681 -7.88 20.69 -0.36
CA LEU A 681 -8.51 22.00 -0.44
C LEU A 681 -9.38 22.32 0.78
N LYS A 682 -10.09 21.33 1.34
CA LYS A 682 -10.84 21.45 2.60
C LYS A 682 -9.90 21.72 3.77
N GLU A 683 -8.83 20.95 3.91
CA GLU A 683 -7.79 21.14 4.93
C GLU A 683 -7.15 22.54 4.83
N LEU A 684 -7.13 23.15 3.65
CA LEU A 684 -6.62 24.51 3.43
C LEU A 684 -7.72 25.58 3.39
N ARG A 685 -8.95 25.25 3.81
CA ARG A 685 -10.08 26.21 3.94
C ARG A 685 -10.37 26.96 2.63
N VAL A 686 -10.13 26.29 1.50
CA VAL A 686 -10.30 26.88 0.16
C VAL A 686 -11.78 27.07 -0.18
N PHE A 687 -12.66 26.24 0.39
CA PHE A 687 -14.10 26.31 0.18
C PHE A 687 -14.88 26.23 1.50
N GLN A 688 -16.10 26.76 1.47
CA GLN A 688 -17.11 26.49 2.51
C GLN A 688 -17.72 25.12 2.24
N TYR A 689 -17.53 24.21 3.18
CA TYR A 689 -17.88 22.81 3.02
C TYR A 689 -19.16 22.44 3.77
N GLU A 690 -20.04 21.70 3.11
CA GLU A 690 -21.14 20.97 3.74
C GLU A 690 -21.27 19.58 3.10
N ALA A 691 -21.54 18.55 3.90
CA ALA A 691 -21.66 17.18 3.41
C ALA A 691 -22.78 16.43 4.13
N THR A 692 -23.76 15.96 3.36
CA THR A 692 -24.94 15.22 3.85
C THR A 692 -25.56 14.44 2.68
N ASP A 693 -26.89 14.39 2.61
CA ASP A 693 -27.65 13.69 1.59
C ASP A 693 -28.35 14.66 0.63
N ILE A 694 -28.93 14.09 -0.42
CA ILE A 694 -29.67 14.85 -1.44
C ILE A 694 -30.90 15.57 -0.88
N LEU A 695 -31.50 15.09 0.23
CA LEU A 695 -32.66 15.71 0.85
C LEU A 695 -32.27 17.01 1.55
N THR A 696 -31.14 16.98 2.25
CA THR A 696 -30.55 18.17 2.89
C THR A 696 -30.15 19.18 1.82
N LEU A 697 -29.51 18.74 0.72
CA LEU A 697 -29.22 19.63 -0.42
C LEU A 697 -30.49 20.31 -0.95
N ALA A 698 -31.57 19.54 -1.14
CA ALA A 698 -32.84 20.08 -1.61
C ALA A 698 -33.40 21.14 -0.64
N GLU A 699 -33.29 20.92 0.67
CA GLU A 699 -33.67 21.91 1.69
C GLU A 699 -32.80 23.18 1.60
N ARG A 700 -31.47 23.03 1.45
CA ARG A 700 -30.54 24.16 1.31
C ARG A 700 -30.87 25.00 0.08
N LEU A 701 -31.06 24.37 -1.07
CA LEU A 701 -31.41 25.03 -2.32
C LEU A 701 -32.78 25.71 -2.24
N LYS A 702 -33.77 25.08 -1.61
CA LYS A 702 -35.11 25.65 -1.43
C LYS A 702 -35.13 26.85 -0.49
N THR A 703 -34.38 26.80 0.61
CA THR A 703 -34.38 27.85 1.63
C THR A 703 -33.37 28.97 1.37
N GLY A 704 -32.38 28.73 0.50
CA GLY A 704 -31.25 29.63 0.28
C GLY A 704 -30.33 29.77 1.50
N LYS A 705 -30.45 28.90 2.50
CA LYS A 705 -29.68 28.97 3.75
C LYS A 705 -28.55 27.96 3.70
N PHE A 706 -27.31 28.43 3.89
CA PHE A 706 -26.10 27.60 3.92
C PHE A 706 -25.33 27.82 5.22
N ILE A 707 -24.48 26.85 5.57
CA ILE A 707 -23.65 26.94 6.78
C ILE A 707 -22.75 28.18 6.74
N ARG A 708 -22.71 28.92 7.84
CA ARG A 708 -21.81 30.06 8.02
C ARG A 708 -20.46 29.57 8.51
N ASN A 709 -19.36 30.10 7.96
CA ASN A 709 -18.02 29.82 8.48
C ASN A 709 -17.90 30.33 9.93
N PRO A 710 -17.62 29.45 10.91
CA PRO A 710 -17.47 29.86 12.31
C PRO A 710 -16.06 30.34 12.68
N GLU A 711 -15.08 30.19 11.78
CA GLU A 711 -13.67 30.54 12.04
C GLU A 711 -13.41 32.05 11.88
N ASN A 712 -12.40 32.55 12.60
CA ASN A 712 -11.85 33.90 12.48
C ASN A 712 -10.37 33.90 12.91
N GLU A 713 -9.72 35.05 13.06
CA GLU A 713 -8.29 35.13 13.43
C GLU A 713 -7.94 34.43 14.75
N GLN A 714 -8.90 34.33 15.68
CA GLN A 714 -8.70 33.77 17.03
C GLN A 714 -9.39 32.42 17.22
N VAL A 715 -10.17 31.95 16.24
CA VAL A 715 -11.00 30.75 16.37
C VAL A 715 -10.73 29.78 15.22
N VAL A 716 -10.51 28.51 15.56
CA VAL A 716 -10.47 27.39 14.61
C VAL A 716 -11.58 26.40 14.90
N PHE A 717 -12.09 25.77 13.86
CA PHE A 717 -13.16 24.79 13.92
C PHE A 717 -12.62 23.39 13.69
N LEU A 718 -12.86 22.50 14.66
CA LEU A 718 -12.58 21.07 14.52
C LEU A 718 -13.89 20.35 14.16
N GLU A 719 -14.13 20.21 12.86
CA GLU A 719 -15.38 19.66 12.32
C GLU A 719 -15.68 18.25 12.85
N SER A 720 -14.67 17.37 12.84
CA SER A 720 -14.80 15.98 13.32
C SER A 720 -15.32 15.90 14.76
N ALA A 721 -14.90 16.80 15.64
CA ALA A 721 -15.32 16.87 17.04
C ALA A 721 -16.52 17.79 17.31
N ASN A 722 -16.97 18.55 16.31
CA ASN A 722 -17.94 19.64 16.45
C ASN A 722 -17.59 20.60 17.60
N VAL A 723 -16.36 21.14 17.59
CA VAL A 723 -15.89 22.10 18.61
C VAL A 723 -15.16 23.28 18.00
N LEU A 724 -15.24 24.42 18.69
CA LEU A 724 -14.45 25.61 18.41
C LEU A 724 -13.32 25.69 19.43
N LEU A 725 -12.09 25.93 18.95
CA LEU A 725 -10.95 26.29 19.79
C LEU A 725 -10.69 27.78 19.63
N SER A 726 -10.69 28.53 20.73
CA SER A 726 -10.47 29.97 20.74
C SER A 726 -9.20 30.35 21.49
N GLU A 727 -8.38 31.21 20.88
CA GLU A 727 -7.23 31.86 21.47
C GLU A 727 -7.63 33.24 22.03
N ILE A 728 -7.39 33.47 23.32
CA ILE A 728 -7.61 34.75 23.99
C ILE A 728 -6.39 35.15 24.85
N PRO A 729 -6.23 36.43 25.22
CA PRO A 729 -5.18 36.84 26.16
C PRO A 729 -5.31 36.09 27.51
N ALA A 730 -4.19 35.61 28.06
CA ALA A 730 -4.20 34.90 29.34
C ALA A 730 -4.53 35.82 30.51
N THR A 731 -5.31 35.30 31.47
CA THR A 731 -5.62 36.00 32.74
C THR A 731 -4.75 35.47 33.88
N LEU A 732 -4.54 36.27 34.93
CA LEU A 732 -3.70 35.92 36.09
C LEU A 732 -4.20 34.66 36.86
N THR A 733 -5.45 34.26 36.65
CA THR A 733 -6.10 33.08 37.25
C THR A 733 -5.96 31.79 36.43
N ASP A 734 -5.28 31.82 35.29
CA ASP A 734 -5.19 30.67 34.40
C ASP A 734 -4.27 29.58 34.99
N ASN A 735 -4.85 28.42 35.29
CA ASN A 735 -4.14 27.27 35.86
C ASN A 735 -3.10 26.72 34.88
N LYS A 736 -1.83 26.70 35.30
CA LYS A 736 -0.67 26.19 34.52
C LYS A 736 -0.68 24.67 34.24
N ASN A 737 -1.72 23.94 34.64
CA ASN A 737 -1.79 22.47 34.60
C ASN A 737 -2.98 21.93 33.78
N VAL A 738 -3.36 22.63 32.71
CA VAL A 738 -4.41 22.18 31.78
C VAL A 738 -3.76 21.65 30.50
N LEU A 739 -4.49 20.79 29.81
CA LEU A 739 -4.06 19.94 28.71
C LEU A 739 -3.36 20.71 27.56
N ASP A 740 -2.03 20.58 27.44
CA ASP A 740 -1.21 21.29 26.43
C ASP A 740 -1.62 20.96 24.97
N HIS A 741 -2.24 19.80 24.78
CA HIS A 741 -2.83 19.35 23.52
C HIS A 741 -3.85 20.33 22.90
N LEU A 742 -4.49 21.22 23.68
CA LEU A 742 -5.36 22.26 23.14
C LEU A 742 -4.58 23.25 22.25
N LEU A 743 -3.41 23.71 22.70
CA LEU A 743 -2.54 24.58 21.88
C LEU A 743 -2.03 23.84 20.65
N ARG A 744 -1.68 22.54 20.80
CA ARG A 744 -1.19 21.72 19.67
C ARG A 744 -2.23 21.60 18.55
N LEU A 745 -3.49 21.29 18.90
CA LEU A 745 -4.57 21.22 17.91
C LEU A 745 -4.92 22.60 17.35
N PHE A 746 -4.93 23.64 18.18
CA PHE A 746 -5.18 25.01 17.71
C PHE A 746 -4.13 25.43 16.68
N ALA A 747 -2.84 25.37 17.03
CA ALA A 747 -1.75 25.84 16.17
C ALA A 747 -1.66 25.07 14.86
N TYR A 748 -1.85 23.74 14.86
CA TYR A 748 -1.88 22.97 13.61
C TYR A 748 -2.97 23.46 12.66
N ASN A 749 -4.19 23.60 13.15
CA ASN A 749 -5.34 24.00 12.34
C ASN A 749 -5.26 25.49 11.95
N ASP A 750 -4.71 26.34 12.81
CA ASP A 750 -4.52 27.76 12.54
C ASP A 750 -3.42 27.99 11.51
N VAL A 751 -2.31 27.24 11.57
CA VAL A 751 -1.27 27.23 10.52
C VAL A 751 -1.85 26.82 9.17
N LEU A 752 -2.63 25.73 9.11
CA LEU A 752 -3.28 25.31 7.87
C LEU A 752 -4.27 26.36 7.33
N LYS A 753 -5.04 27.00 8.22
CA LYS A 753 -5.97 28.09 7.86
C LYS A 753 -5.22 29.33 7.33
N LYS A 754 -4.11 29.72 7.96
CA LYS A 754 -3.29 30.87 7.57
C LYS A 754 -2.52 30.64 6.27
N ILE A 755 -2.01 29.42 6.07
CA ILE A 755 -1.46 28.99 4.78
C ILE A 755 -2.57 29.07 3.73
N GLY A 756 -3.68 28.40 4.00
CA GLY A 756 -4.88 28.36 3.19
C GLY A 756 -4.63 28.28 1.68
N LYS A 757 -5.28 29.17 0.93
CA LYS A 757 -5.13 29.32 -0.52
C LYS A 757 -3.72 29.65 -1.00
N ASN A 758 -2.84 30.15 -0.13
CA ASN A 758 -1.46 30.47 -0.49
C ASN A 758 -0.56 29.25 -0.53
N TYR A 759 -0.97 28.08 0.01
CA TYR A 759 -0.21 26.82 -0.04
C TYR A 759 0.35 26.50 -1.43
N PHE A 760 -0.38 26.92 -2.45
CA PHE A 760 -0.09 26.65 -3.84
C PHE A 760 0.86 27.64 -4.52
N THR A 761 1.35 28.63 -3.77
CA THR A 761 2.34 29.60 -4.24
C THR A 761 3.72 29.24 -3.69
N ASP A 762 4.80 29.58 -4.39
CA ASP A 762 6.16 29.21 -3.96
C ASP A 762 6.60 29.83 -2.62
N ASN A 763 5.91 30.87 -2.14
CA ASN A 763 6.29 31.67 -0.98
C ASN A 763 5.34 31.55 0.21
N PHE A 764 4.58 30.45 0.34
CA PHE A 764 3.64 30.28 1.46
C PHE A 764 4.33 30.12 2.83
N VAL A 765 5.62 29.78 2.83
CA VAL A 765 6.42 29.60 4.05
C VAL A 765 6.81 30.96 4.61
N THR A 766 6.36 31.28 5.81
CA THR A 766 6.69 32.53 6.51
C THR A 766 7.25 32.26 7.91
N ASP A 767 8.04 33.20 8.43
CA ASP A 767 8.62 33.10 9.78
C ASP A 767 7.54 33.00 10.87
N SER A 768 6.38 33.65 10.67
CA SER A 768 5.27 33.59 11.63
C SER A 768 4.64 32.19 11.70
N LEU A 769 4.49 31.51 10.56
CA LEU A 769 3.97 30.14 10.51
C LEU A 769 4.96 29.15 11.13
N ILE A 770 6.25 29.32 10.86
CA ILE A 770 7.32 28.51 11.45
C ILE A 770 7.33 28.71 12.98
N ALA A 771 7.31 29.95 13.46
CA ALA A 771 7.33 30.27 14.88
C ALA A 771 6.11 29.70 15.63
N GLU A 772 4.93 29.71 15.01
CA GLU A 772 3.72 29.11 15.58
C GLU A 772 3.83 27.59 15.68
N ALA A 773 4.27 26.92 14.62
CA ALA A 773 4.51 25.48 14.62
C ALA A 773 5.60 25.07 15.64
N GLU A 774 6.66 25.87 15.76
CA GLU A 774 7.73 25.69 16.76
C GLU A 774 7.22 25.87 18.19
N LYS A 775 6.45 26.92 18.47
CA LYS A 775 5.89 27.20 19.80
C LYS A 775 5.02 26.05 20.30
N ALA A 776 4.13 25.53 19.44
CA ALA A 776 3.24 24.42 19.76
C ALA A 776 3.89 23.04 19.61
N TYR A 777 5.07 22.97 18.99
CA TYR A 777 5.81 21.75 18.73
C TYR A 777 4.99 20.73 17.90
N VAL A 778 4.57 21.18 16.73
CA VAL A 778 3.68 20.43 15.82
C VAL A 778 4.27 20.31 14.42
N VAL A 779 4.06 19.15 13.79
CA VAL A 779 4.42 18.92 12.38
C VAL A 779 3.35 19.54 11.47
N THR A 780 3.77 20.34 10.50
CA THR A 780 2.92 21.11 9.58
C THR A 780 3.53 21.10 8.17
N PRO A 781 2.91 21.70 7.14
CA PRO A 781 3.56 21.86 5.85
C PRO A 781 4.91 22.61 5.88
N VAL A 782 5.15 23.44 6.91
CA VAL A 782 6.39 24.24 7.06
C VAL A 782 7.40 23.65 8.05
N SER A 783 7.01 22.67 8.85
CA SER A 783 7.83 22.12 9.96
C SER A 783 7.98 20.59 9.89
N SER A 784 9.03 20.07 10.52
CA SER A 784 9.37 18.64 10.55
C SER A 784 10.04 18.28 11.88
N LEU A 785 9.89 17.03 12.32
CA LEU A 785 10.62 16.46 13.45
C LEU A 785 11.78 15.62 12.93
N LEU A 786 12.98 15.87 13.44
CA LEU A 786 14.21 15.18 13.06
C LEU A 786 14.97 14.67 14.29
N VAL A 787 15.27 13.38 14.30
CA VAL A 787 16.25 12.75 15.20
C VAL A 787 17.58 12.62 14.47
N LEU A 788 18.66 13.11 15.09
CA LEU A 788 20.04 12.90 14.65
C LEU A 788 20.84 12.23 15.76
N GLU A 789 21.89 11.51 15.39
CA GLU A 789 22.76 10.77 16.29
C GLU A 789 23.51 11.67 17.29
N THR A 790 24.03 12.81 16.83
CA THR A 790 24.92 13.66 17.64
C THR A 790 24.46 15.12 17.71
N GLN A 791 24.82 15.80 18.81
CA GLN A 791 24.60 17.24 18.95
C GLN A 791 25.37 18.06 17.91
N GLN A 792 26.55 17.59 17.47
CA GLN A 792 27.35 18.22 16.42
C GLN A 792 26.62 18.24 15.07
N ASP A 793 25.83 17.19 14.77
CA ASP A 793 25.02 17.16 13.55
C ASP A 793 23.91 18.22 13.60
N TYR A 794 23.25 18.38 14.74
CA TYR A 794 22.28 19.46 14.92
C TYR A 794 22.90 20.85 14.72
N GLU A 795 24.09 21.09 15.27
CA GLU A 795 24.82 22.34 15.09
C GLU A 795 25.22 22.57 13.63
N ARG A 796 25.69 21.52 12.94
CA ARG A 796 26.07 21.55 11.52
C ARG A 796 24.94 21.98 10.60
N PHE A 797 23.71 21.56 10.87
CA PHE A 797 22.53 21.92 10.07
C PHE A 797 21.79 23.16 10.60
N ASP A 798 22.37 23.88 11.57
CA ASP A 798 21.75 25.02 12.25
C ASP A 798 20.34 24.70 12.77
N ILE A 799 20.22 23.55 13.43
CA ILE A 799 18.99 23.10 14.09
C ILE A 799 19.18 23.27 15.60
N LYS A 800 18.38 24.14 16.19
CA LYS A 800 18.49 24.51 17.61
C LYS A 800 17.19 24.16 18.32
N LYS A 801 17.34 23.66 19.55
CA LYS A 801 16.19 23.42 20.42
C LYS A 801 15.57 24.77 20.82
N SER A 802 14.32 24.99 20.42
CA SER A 802 13.56 26.17 20.84
C SER A 802 13.33 26.14 22.35
N LYS A 803 13.63 27.25 23.04
CA LYS A 803 13.47 27.38 24.50
C LYS A 803 12.05 27.74 24.90
N ASP A 804 11.31 28.41 24.02
CA ASP A 804 9.97 28.96 24.27
C ASP A 804 8.87 28.13 23.59
N SER A 805 8.94 26.81 23.72
CA SER A 805 7.98 25.87 23.14
C SER A 805 7.52 24.79 24.11
N LEU A 806 6.40 24.13 23.77
CA LEU A 806 5.84 23.00 24.53
C LEU A 806 6.73 21.75 24.56
N GLN A 807 7.79 21.70 23.75
CA GLN A 807 8.61 20.50 23.54
C GLN A 807 7.79 19.27 23.09
N ASN A 808 8.47 18.13 23.00
CA ASN A 808 7.84 16.84 22.70
C ASN A 808 6.74 16.50 23.73
N ALA A 809 5.56 16.13 23.25
CA ALA A 809 4.49 15.60 24.09
C ALA A 809 4.91 14.27 24.76
N SER A 810 4.29 13.93 25.89
CA SER A 810 4.57 12.66 26.59
C SER A 810 3.42 12.21 27.47
N ILE A 811 3.14 10.92 27.47
CA ILE A 811 2.32 10.25 28.48
C ILE A 811 3.13 10.17 29.78
N ASN A 812 2.70 10.92 30.81
CA ASN A 812 3.28 10.82 32.15
C ASN A 812 2.87 9.48 32.79
N SER A 813 3.69 8.45 32.62
CA SER A 813 3.46 7.14 33.21
C SER A 813 3.93 7.12 34.67
N SER A 814 3.01 7.28 35.62
CA SER A 814 3.22 6.88 37.02
C SER A 814 3.15 5.35 37.21
N GLY A 815 2.99 4.59 36.12
CA GLY A 815 3.08 3.14 36.09
C GLY A 815 3.73 2.70 34.78
N ALA A 816 5.02 2.33 34.85
CA ALA A 816 5.74 1.73 33.74
C ALA A 816 4.95 0.53 33.19
N VAL A 817 4.76 0.52 31.88
CA VAL A 817 4.24 -0.65 31.16
C VAL A 817 5.38 -1.67 31.12
N PRO A 818 5.16 -2.92 31.57
CA PRO A 818 6.26 -3.86 31.66
C PRO A 818 6.82 -4.21 30.28
N GLU A 819 8.14 -4.35 30.16
CA GLU A 819 8.77 -4.80 28.91
C GLU A 819 8.37 -6.26 28.58
N PRO A 820 8.50 -6.74 27.32
CA PRO A 820 8.10 -8.10 26.93
C PRO A 820 8.66 -9.22 27.81
N HIS A 821 9.85 -9.04 28.38
CA HIS A 821 10.44 -9.99 29.32
C HIS A 821 9.77 -9.93 30.71
N GLU A 822 9.28 -8.77 31.13
CA GLU A 822 8.48 -8.62 32.35
C GLU A 822 7.07 -9.20 32.16
N TRP A 823 6.49 -9.11 30.96
CA TRP A 823 5.26 -9.85 30.61
C TRP A 823 5.47 -11.37 30.67
N ALA A 824 6.59 -11.88 30.17
CA ALA A 824 6.93 -13.30 30.31
C ALA A 824 7.01 -13.71 31.78
N LEU A 825 7.57 -12.85 32.64
CA LEU A 825 7.68 -13.08 34.08
C LEU A 825 6.31 -13.06 34.79
N ILE A 826 5.40 -12.16 34.37
CA ILE A 826 4.01 -12.15 34.83
C ILE A 826 3.29 -13.44 34.43
N VAL A 827 3.43 -13.90 33.17
CA VAL A 827 2.83 -15.16 32.69
C VAL A 827 3.36 -16.36 33.47
N ILE A 828 4.67 -16.43 33.71
CA ILE A 828 5.28 -17.50 34.53
C ILE A 828 4.72 -17.44 35.96
N THR A 829 4.59 -16.25 36.54
CA THR A 829 4.05 -16.08 37.90
C THR A 829 2.60 -16.54 37.99
N VAL A 830 1.77 -16.20 36.99
CA VAL A 830 0.38 -16.67 36.90
C VAL A 830 0.33 -18.19 36.74
N LEU A 831 1.17 -18.79 35.91
CA LEU A 831 1.25 -20.25 35.76
C LEU A 831 1.67 -20.95 37.05
N VAL A 832 2.63 -20.39 37.80
CA VAL A 832 3.07 -20.93 39.09
C VAL A 832 1.97 -20.81 40.16
N MET A 833 1.29 -19.66 40.24
CA MET A 833 0.15 -19.49 41.16
C MET A 833 -1.01 -20.42 40.79
N SER A 834 -1.32 -20.55 39.49
CA SER A 834 -2.35 -21.47 38.99
C SER A 834 -2.00 -22.92 39.35
N TYR A 835 -0.73 -23.31 39.21
CA TYR A 835 -0.25 -24.63 39.63
C TYR A 835 -0.39 -24.85 41.14
N TYR A 836 -0.10 -23.85 41.97
CA TYR A 836 -0.23 -23.95 43.43
C TYR A 836 -1.69 -24.02 43.90
N VAL A 837 -2.58 -23.24 43.28
CA VAL A 837 -4.03 -23.29 43.53
C VAL A 837 -4.60 -24.64 43.06
N TYR A 838 -4.17 -25.13 41.91
CA TYR A 838 -4.55 -26.45 41.40
C TYR A 838 -4.07 -27.58 42.32
N ARG A 839 -2.85 -27.47 42.88
CA ARG A 839 -2.30 -28.43 43.84
C ARG A 839 -3.03 -28.43 45.18
N GLN A 840 -3.46 -27.27 45.70
CA GLN A 840 -4.24 -27.18 46.94
C GLN A 840 -5.65 -27.77 46.80
N ASN A 841 -6.27 -27.68 45.62
CA ASN A 841 -7.58 -28.27 45.37
C ASN A 841 -7.55 -29.80 45.18
N PHE A 842 -6.39 -30.40 44.96
CA PHE A 842 -6.20 -31.85 44.86
C PHE A 842 -5.50 -32.48 46.09
N SER A 843 -5.13 -31.67 47.10
CA SER A 843 -4.59 -32.18 48.38
C SER A 843 -5.60 -32.08 49.54
N LYS A 844 -6.90 -32.05 49.23
CA LYS A 844 -7.99 -32.23 50.20
C LYS A 844 -8.77 -33.50 49.90
#